data_AF-A0A418N2J6-F1
#
_entry.id   AF-A0A418N2J6-F1
#
_cell.length_a   1.000
_cell.length_b   1.000
_cell.length_c   1.000
_cell.angle_alpha   90.00
_cell.angle_beta   90.00
_cell.angle_gamma   90.00
#
_symmetry.space_group_name_H-M   'P 1'
#
loop_
_entity.id
_entity.type
_entity.pdbx_description
1 polymer ?
#
loop_
_entity_poly.entity_id
_entity_poly.type
_entity_poly.pdbx_seq_one_letter_code
_entity_poly.pdbx_strand_id
1 'polypeptide(L)'
;MENITFVRLRDNNLVQHVRVVALLLGLGLFSSFSVAPSYHSSKIRTWSDHVIGVDKISTSSVWDISGLWDPFSSRSNDHHTNSFGMNITALTDCDGDGVTCDKEEEDGTDPEDPCDFILAHQNCTPTSTWKNMDCDGDGVTNQKEKEDGTDPLDPCDLVVEHQNCTVPDSWKKMDCDGDGVTNEKEIEDGTDPFDPCDLVVEHQNCTVPNSWKNMDCDGDGVTNGKEKEDGTDPLDPCDFVWEHQNCAPSDAWKQLDCDGDGVTNGDEHEDGTNPLDPCDYNPDHVTLPQSGDYLSADCDGDGVTNEKEIEDGTDPLDPCDFVLEHQNCAPSDAWKQLDCDGDGVTNGDEKEDGTDPLDPCDYNPDHVTLPQSGDYLTADCDGDGVTNGDEKEDGTDPNDACDFVLGSQTVDPSSTWNSSDCDGDGVTNGDEKEDGTDPLDPCDYKPESVTLTPSADWEALDCDNDGNPNGTDPNPLKATAMDDSGSTPALTQVAINILENDDYLPNNDVNNLGITALSQIGGNALGTVTFDADTGFIIYTPVLSESNSTITVIYQVCNVAVDPNVCASATVTIQVGANTIDAVDDAYTTDTNGGTISDSDVLDNDTLNGTPVTPGDVILTSTPTDELTINEDGSITVNPGTSEGTYTISYTICEAANPSNCDTATVTVEVTQGAANVIDAVDDSYNADTTGGIISGSDVLDNDTLNGASVTLEDVILNSTPTDELTINEDGSVSVNPGTTAGTYTISYTICEAANMENCDTATVTVVVTEGMANVIDAVDDAYAWDTTSGVITDSNVLDNDTLNGVSVTLADVILTSTPTDELTINEDGSVSVNPGTVEGTYTITYTICEAANLENCDTATVTVEVTEGMVNIIDAVDDAYGADALGLIPNSDVLDNDTLNGESVNLDDVILTSTPTDELIINQDGSVTVIPGTKDGTYTISYTICEASNPENCDTAIVTVTVDGIDDDSKIEVNQMLTPNGDLKNDFLFIRGVDRIRSSTLQIFNRWGVAVYEGKNYDNVNNVFDGRSRGRSSLSVNDYLPAGVYFYIFNYETDEGSFTDSEYIYISR
;
A
#
# COMPACT_ATOMS: atom_id res chain seq x y z
N MET A 1 12.96 15.45 42.08
CA MET A 1 13.82 14.47 42.79
C MET A 1 13.52 13.11 42.18
N GLU A 2 14.55 12.46 41.64
CA GLU A 2 14.73 10.99 41.51
C GLU A 2 13.56 10.16 40.93
N ASN A 3 13.62 9.70 39.67
CA ASN A 3 14.47 8.62 39.10
C ASN A 3 13.96 7.20 39.42
N ILE A 4 13.63 6.42 38.37
CA ILE A 4 14.40 5.24 37.90
C ILE A 4 13.70 4.61 36.67
N THR A 5 14.48 4.27 35.65
CA THR A 5 14.06 3.62 34.39
C THR A 5 14.34 2.11 34.43
N PHE A 6 13.65 1.31 33.61
CA PHE A 6 14.09 -0.04 33.25
C PHE A 6 13.77 -0.41 31.79
N VAL A 7 14.66 -1.18 31.16
CA VAL A 7 14.54 -1.75 29.81
C VAL A 7 15.08 -3.18 29.86
N ARG A 8 14.42 -4.15 29.21
CA ARG A 8 15.12 -5.35 28.67
C ARG A 8 14.33 -6.14 27.62
N LEU A 9 15.07 -7.02 26.93
CA LEU A 9 14.77 -7.63 25.64
C LEU A 9 14.52 -9.15 25.73
N ARG A 10 13.69 -9.63 24.79
CA ARG A 10 13.78 -10.86 23.96
C ARG A 10 13.89 -12.30 24.53
N ASP A 11 13.32 -13.19 23.70
CA ASP A 11 13.69 -14.58 23.36
C ASP A 11 13.30 -15.79 24.24
N ASN A 12 12.23 -16.45 23.79
CA ASN A 12 12.18 -17.84 23.31
C ASN A 12 12.51 -19.06 24.21
N ASN A 13 11.42 -19.79 24.52
CA ASN A 13 11.21 -21.24 24.33
C ASN A 13 11.76 -22.35 25.29
N LEU A 14 10.81 -23.25 25.64
CA LEU A 14 10.91 -24.70 25.88
C LEU A 14 11.65 -25.34 27.11
N VAL A 15 10.97 -26.38 27.65
CA VAL A 15 11.48 -27.70 28.18
C VAL A 15 11.04 -28.13 29.61
N GLN A 16 10.25 -29.24 29.65
CA GLN A 16 10.09 -30.29 30.69
C GLN A 16 9.39 -30.09 32.08
N HIS A 17 8.17 -30.64 32.15
CA HIS A 17 7.79 -31.86 32.92
C HIS A 17 7.71 -31.91 34.50
N VAL A 18 6.56 -32.44 34.96
CA VAL A 18 6.39 -33.52 35.98
C VAL A 18 6.11 -33.21 37.48
N ARG A 19 4.81 -33.35 37.82
CA ARG A 19 4.19 -34.11 38.96
C ARG A 19 4.10 -33.57 40.42
N VAL A 20 2.84 -33.50 40.89
CA VAL A 20 2.23 -34.24 42.05
C VAL A 20 2.13 -33.60 43.47
N VAL A 21 0.87 -33.25 43.82
CA VAL A 21 0.12 -33.46 45.09
C VAL A 21 0.52 -32.72 46.41
N ALA A 22 -0.40 -31.84 46.88
CA ALA A 22 -1.15 -31.91 48.17
C ALA A 22 -2.17 -30.73 48.24
N LEU A 23 -3.46 -30.84 48.65
CA LEU A 23 -4.02 -31.12 50.02
C LEU A 23 -3.53 -30.11 51.09
N LEU A 24 -4.31 -29.38 51.91
CA LEU A 24 -5.75 -29.30 52.34
C LEU A 24 -6.04 -27.81 52.75
N LEU A 25 -7.23 -27.25 53.09
CA LEU A 25 -8.65 -27.66 53.25
C LEU A 25 -9.56 -26.40 53.29
N GLY A 26 -10.87 -26.51 53.01
CA GLY A 26 -11.89 -25.49 53.34
C GLY A 26 -13.32 -26.07 53.32
N LEU A 27 -14.02 -26.11 54.46
CA LEU A 27 -15.30 -26.85 54.66
C LEU A 27 -16.54 -25.95 54.69
N GLY A 28 -17.66 -26.38 54.08
CA GLY A 28 -18.83 -25.49 53.87
C GLY A 28 -20.28 -26.02 53.92
N LEU A 29 -20.59 -27.33 53.84
CA LEU A 29 -21.96 -27.92 54.10
C LEU A 29 -23.10 -27.49 53.12
N PHE A 30 -24.16 -28.26 52.81
CA PHE A 30 -24.78 -29.48 53.38
C PHE A 30 -25.34 -30.45 52.30
N SER A 31 -25.45 -31.74 52.68
CA SER A 31 -26.29 -32.84 52.14
C SER A 31 -27.41 -32.51 51.11
N SER A 32 -27.53 -33.12 49.91
CA SER A 32 -27.50 -34.54 49.45
C SER A 32 -28.84 -35.31 49.50
N PHE A 33 -29.30 -35.88 48.37
CA PHE A 33 -29.68 -37.31 48.20
C PHE A 33 -30.07 -37.62 46.73
N SER A 34 -30.24 -38.91 46.40
CA SER A 34 -30.49 -39.44 45.05
C SER A 34 -31.71 -40.40 45.04
N VAL A 35 -31.91 -41.10 43.91
CA VAL A 35 -32.76 -42.30 43.69
C VAL A 35 -34.23 -42.03 43.29
N ALA A 36 -34.69 -42.78 42.27
CA ALA A 36 -36.05 -42.81 41.71
C ALA A 36 -36.86 -44.01 42.32
N PRO A 37 -38.01 -44.46 41.79
CA PRO A 37 -38.98 -43.84 40.87
C PRO A 37 -40.43 -43.87 41.45
N SER A 38 -41.42 -43.67 40.57
CA SER A 38 -42.82 -44.16 40.65
C SER A 38 -43.92 -43.38 41.41
N TYR A 39 -45.11 -43.42 40.78
CA TYR A 39 -46.48 -43.27 41.31
C TYR A 39 -47.02 -41.92 41.87
N HIS A 40 -47.61 -41.15 40.95
CA HIS A 40 -49.08 -40.94 40.87
C HIS A 40 -49.78 -39.83 41.71
N SER A 41 -50.30 -38.85 40.96
CA SER A 41 -51.72 -38.41 40.97
C SER A 41 -52.23 -37.36 41.96
N SER A 42 -52.95 -36.40 41.36
CA SER A 42 -54.17 -35.69 41.83
C SER A 42 -53.99 -34.17 41.92
N LYS A 43 -54.92 -33.34 41.45
CA LYS A 43 -56.21 -33.54 40.72
C LYS A 43 -56.68 -32.14 40.26
N ILE A 44 -57.56 -32.05 39.25
CA ILE A 44 -58.89 -31.40 39.37
C ILE A 44 -59.71 -31.48 38.06
N ARG A 45 -60.78 -32.31 38.13
CA ARG A 45 -62.18 -32.09 37.65
C ARG A 45 -62.47 -32.05 36.14
N THR A 46 -63.63 -32.51 35.64
CA THR A 46 -64.82 -33.15 36.26
C THR A 46 -65.47 -34.07 35.21
N TRP A 47 -65.82 -35.35 35.47
CA TRP A 47 -66.94 -35.86 36.29
C TRP A 47 -68.35 -35.50 35.76
N SER A 48 -69.35 -36.40 35.73
CA SER A 48 -69.38 -37.86 36.01
C SER A 48 -70.75 -38.47 35.65
N ASP A 49 -70.80 -39.77 35.33
CA ASP A 49 -71.68 -40.83 35.92
C ASP A 49 -72.18 -41.91 34.92
N HIS A 50 -72.65 -43.11 35.30
CA HIS A 50 -72.18 -44.18 36.20
C HIS A 50 -73.14 -45.42 36.10
N VAL A 51 -72.78 -46.59 36.65
CA VAL A 51 -73.63 -47.78 36.98
C VAL A 51 -74.04 -48.80 35.87
N ILE A 52 -73.29 -49.91 35.80
CA ILE A 52 -73.68 -51.33 36.02
C ILE A 52 -75.11 -51.82 35.61
N GLY A 53 -75.21 -52.67 34.57
CA GLY A 53 -75.64 -54.09 34.74
C GLY A 53 -76.97 -54.66 34.20
N VAL A 54 -76.92 -55.98 33.95
CA VAL A 54 -77.97 -57.06 33.93
C VAL A 54 -78.97 -57.23 32.74
N ASP A 55 -79.00 -58.48 32.22
CA ASP A 55 -80.13 -59.30 31.72
C ASP A 55 -81.02 -58.92 30.49
N LYS A 56 -81.04 -59.85 29.51
CA LYS A 56 -82.20 -60.45 28.78
C LYS A 56 -83.07 -59.66 27.75
N ILE A 57 -82.98 -60.12 26.49
CA ILE A 57 -84.03 -60.74 25.63
C ILE A 57 -85.36 -59.96 25.32
N SER A 58 -85.69 -59.90 24.02
CA SER A 58 -86.98 -59.45 23.40
C SER A 58 -87.22 -57.93 23.45
N THR A 59 -87.89 -57.23 22.50
CA THR A 59 -88.53 -57.48 21.17
C THR A 59 -88.72 -56.09 20.48
N SER A 60 -89.11 -55.87 19.21
CA SER A 60 -89.72 -56.71 18.14
C SER A 60 -89.59 -56.06 16.72
N SER A 61 -89.74 -56.91 15.69
CA SER A 61 -90.41 -56.75 14.36
C SER A 61 -91.35 -55.55 14.12
N VAL A 62 -91.73 -55.12 12.89
CA VAL A 62 -91.95 -55.75 11.55
C VAL A 62 -91.79 -54.66 10.44
N TRP A 63 -91.49 -54.89 9.16
CA TRP A 63 -92.38 -55.11 7.96
C TRP A 63 -91.45 -55.11 6.69
N ASP A 64 -91.47 -56.09 5.78
CA ASP A 64 -92.26 -56.18 4.50
C ASP A 64 -91.56 -55.42 3.31
N ILE A 65 -91.44 -55.87 2.05
CA ILE A 65 -92.36 -56.55 1.10
C ILE A 65 -91.65 -57.34 -0.05
N SER A 66 -92.27 -58.44 -0.52
CA SER A 66 -92.23 -59.06 -1.89
C SER A 66 -90.90 -59.49 -2.60
N GLY A 67 -90.82 -60.60 -3.38
CA GLY A 67 -91.72 -61.77 -3.49
C GLY A 67 -91.74 -62.53 -4.84
N LEU A 68 -91.78 -63.89 -4.76
CA LEU A 68 -92.20 -64.90 -5.79
C LEU A 68 -91.23 -65.17 -6.98
N TRP A 69 -91.15 -66.38 -7.57
CA TRP A 69 -92.13 -67.49 -7.70
C TRP A 69 -91.60 -68.93 -7.43
N ASP A 70 -92.54 -69.78 -6.99
CA ASP A 70 -92.61 -71.28 -6.90
C ASP A 70 -92.88 -71.88 -8.34
N PRO A 71 -93.11 -73.20 -8.67
CA PRO A 71 -93.55 -74.32 -7.80
C PRO A 71 -93.33 -75.84 -8.16
N PHE A 72 -93.64 -76.74 -7.18
CA PHE A 72 -93.94 -78.22 -7.24
C PHE A 72 -92.79 -79.25 -7.55
N SER A 73 -92.80 -80.53 -7.07
CA SER A 73 -93.48 -81.22 -5.94
C SER A 73 -93.17 -82.75 -5.81
N SER A 74 -93.47 -83.31 -4.62
CA SER A 74 -93.80 -84.71 -4.29
C SER A 74 -92.70 -85.80 -4.33
N ARG A 75 -92.53 -86.77 -3.39
CA ARG A 75 -93.32 -87.44 -2.31
C ARG A 75 -93.88 -88.83 -2.70
N SER A 76 -93.29 -89.93 -2.19
CA SER A 76 -93.98 -90.92 -1.30
C SER A 76 -93.21 -92.24 -1.01
N ASN A 77 -93.11 -92.58 0.29
CA ASN A 77 -93.47 -93.86 0.95
C ASN A 77 -92.98 -95.27 0.47
N ASP A 78 -92.30 -95.93 1.45
CA ASP A 78 -92.70 -97.19 2.12
C ASP A 78 -92.24 -98.60 1.69
N HIS A 79 -91.87 -99.33 2.76
CA HIS A 79 -92.13 -100.73 3.11
C HIS A 79 -91.19 -101.89 2.67
N HIS A 80 -90.64 -102.54 3.71
CA HIS A 80 -90.26 -103.95 3.74
C HIS A 80 -91.34 -104.88 3.14
N THR A 81 -90.92 -106.03 2.59
CA THR A 81 -91.36 -107.33 3.15
C THR A 81 -90.42 -108.48 2.80
N ASN A 82 -90.16 -109.34 3.79
CA ASN A 82 -89.59 -110.68 3.60
C ASN A 82 -90.63 -111.63 2.99
N SER A 83 -90.23 -112.50 2.04
CA SER A 83 -90.78 -113.87 1.96
C SER A 83 -89.97 -114.82 1.05
N PHE A 84 -89.11 -115.65 1.65
CA PHE A 84 -88.91 -117.07 1.31
C PHE A 84 -88.96 -117.48 -0.18
N GLY A 85 -87.89 -117.18 -0.91
CA GLY A 85 -86.84 -118.15 -1.27
C GLY A 85 -87.18 -119.53 -1.85
N MET A 86 -86.44 -119.90 -2.91
CA MET A 86 -86.00 -121.27 -3.17
C MET A 86 -84.54 -121.25 -3.67
N ASN A 87 -83.79 -122.34 -3.46
CA ASN A 87 -82.33 -122.28 -3.28
C ASN A 87 -81.49 -122.66 -4.52
N ILE A 88 -80.46 -121.85 -4.79
CA ILE A 88 -79.07 -122.21 -5.16
C ILE A 88 -78.87 -123.24 -6.29
N THR A 89 -78.29 -122.77 -7.40
CA THR A 89 -77.01 -123.30 -7.91
C THR A 89 -75.88 -122.35 -7.50
N ALA A 90 -74.63 -122.83 -7.43
CA ALA A 90 -73.52 -122.05 -6.89
C ALA A 90 -72.90 -121.14 -7.95
N LEU A 91 -72.61 -119.89 -7.57
CA LEU A 91 -71.74 -118.98 -8.31
C LEU A 91 -70.34 -119.61 -8.43
N THR A 92 -69.66 -119.35 -9.54
CA THR A 92 -68.27 -119.73 -9.78
C THR A 92 -67.51 -118.50 -10.28
N ASP A 93 -66.26 -118.41 -9.84
CA ASP A 93 -65.23 -117.44 -10.17
C ASP A 93 -64.27 -118.19 -11.13
N CYS A 94 -63.97 -117.62 -12.30
CA CYS A 94 -63.41 -118.35 -13.45
C CYS A 94 -61.88 -118.26 -13.56
N ASP A 95 -61.30 -117.08 -13.37
CA ASP A 95 -59.85 -116.83 -13.42
C ASP A 95 -59.22 -116.64 -12.01
N GLY A 96 -60.02 -116.20 -11.04
CA GLY A 96 -59.64 -115.98 -9.66
C GLY A 96 -59.61 -114.53 -9.20
N ASP A 97 -60.23 -113.58 -9.91
CA ASP A 97 -60.25 -112.15 -9.53
C ASP A 97 -61.13 -111.84 -8.30
N GLY A 98 -62.26 -112.53 -8.12
CA GLY A 98 -63.23 -112.30 -7.05
C GLY A 98 -64.57 -111.69 -7.49
N VAL A 99 -64.79 -111.39 -8.76
CA VAL A 99 -66.11 -111.35 -9.40
C VAL A 99 -66.56 -112.82 -9.65
N THR A 100 -67.46 -113.07 -10.59
CA THR A 100 -68.09 -114.37 -10.86
C THR A 100 -68.54 -114.39 -12.30
N CYS A 101 -68.23 -115.42 -13.09
CA CYS A 101 -68.28 -115.31 -14.56
C CYS A 101 -69.68 -114.97 -15.15
N ASP A 102 -70.78 -115.25 -14.44
CA ASP A 102 -72.15 -114.79 -14.78
C ASP A 102 -72.33 -113.24 -14.69
N LYS A 103 -71.41 -112.54 -14.03
CA LYS A 103 -71.41 -111.10 -13.72
C LYS A 103 -70.43 -110.32 -14.60
N GLU A 104 -69.24 -110.87 -14.87
CA GLU A 104 -68.35 -110.34 -15.91
C GLU A 104 -69.06 -110.30 -17.29
N GLU A 105 -69.84 -111.34 -17.65
CA GLU A 105 -70.68 -111.31 -18.88
C GLU A 105 -71.84 -110.28 -18.82
N GLU A 106 -72.25 -109.80 -17.63
CA GLU A 106 -73.22 -108.69 -17.49
C GLU A 106 -72.54 -107.31 -17.61
N ASP A 107 -71.33 -107.18 -17.07
CA ASP A 107 -70.56 -105.93 -17.04
C ASP A 107 -69.81 -105.64 -18.35
N GLY A 108 -69.44 -106.70 -19.08
CA GLY A 108 -68.76 -106.62 -20.38
C GLY A 108 -67.26 -106.85 -20.34
N THR A 109 -66.73 -107.42 -19.25
CA THR A 109 -65.31 -107.77 -19.07
C THR A 109 -65.05 -109.25 -19.42
N ASP A 110 -63.81 -109.65 -19.73
CA ASP A 110 -63.46 -111.01 -20.20
C ASP A 110 -63.26 -112.02 -19.05
N PRO A 111 -64.15 -113.02 -18.86
CA PRO A 111 -64.10 -113.96 -17.71
C PRO A 111 -62.99 -115.04 -17.77
N GLU A 112 -61.98 -114.84 -18.63
CA GLU A 112 -60.72 -115.60 -18.64
C GLU A 112 -59.48 -114.70 -18.41
N ASP A 113 -59.63 -113.38 -18.20
CA ASP A 113 -58.53 -112.43 -17.93
C ASP A 113 -58.68 -111.74 -16.55
N PRO A 114 -57.90 -112.16 -15.51
CA PRO A 114 -58.04 -111.68 -14.14
C PRO A 114 -57.66 -110.21 -13.91
N CYS A 115 -57.28 -109.48 -14.97
CA CYS A 115 -57.06 -108.03 -14.95
C CYS A 115 -58.16 -107.23 -15.68
N ASP A 116 -59.18 -107.88 -16.28
CA ASP A 116 -60.36 -107.22 -16.85
C ASP A 116 -61.57 -107.46 -15.93
N PHE A 117 -61.73 -106.60 -14.92
CA PHE A 117 -62.82 -106.68 -13.94
C PHE A 117 -63.29 -105.29 -13.51
N ILE A 118 -64.45 -105.22 -12.84
CA ILE A 118 -64.91 -103.99 -12.17
C ILE A 118 -64.70 -104.14 -10.67
N LEU A 119 -63.77 -103.37 -10.08
CA LEU A 119 -63.40 -103.46 -8.65
C LEU A 119 -64.62 -103.44 -7.72
N ALA A 120 -65.60 -102.57 -8.00
CA ALA A 120 -66.83 -102.42 -7.23
C ALA A 120 -67.77 -103.65 -7.24
N HIS A 121 -67.55 -104.64 -8.13
CA HIS A 121 -68.36 -105.84 -8.27
C HIS A 121 -67.70 -107.11 -7.70
N GLN A 122 -66.48 -107.03 -7.18
CA GLN A 122 -65.82 -108.16 -6.49
C GLN A 122 -66.60 -108.56 -5.24
N ASN A 123 -67.34 -109.66 -5.36
CA ASN A 123 -68.33 -110.14 -4.40
C ASN A 123 -67.96 -111.50 -3.77
N CYS A 124 -66.94 -112.15 -4.32
CA CYS A 124 -66.28 -113.34 -3.81
C CYS A 124 -64.90 -112.98 -3.21
N THR A 125 -64.07 -113.98 -2.89
CA THR A 125 -62.74 -113.74 -2.30
C THR A 125 -61.65 -114.00 -3.35
N PRO A 126 -60.88 -112.97 -3.76
CA PRO A 126 -59.84 -113.11 -4.77
C PRO A 126 -58.80 -114.19 -4.42
N THR A 127 -58.33 -114.90 -5.44
CA THR A 127 -57.38 -116.00 -5.32
C THR A 127 -55.98 -115.53 -4.92
N SER A 128 -55.12 -116.47 -4.53
CA SER A 128 -53.69 -116.21 -4.34
C SER A 128 -52.92 -115.98 -5.65
N THR A 129 -53.55 -116.16 -6.82
CA THR A 129 -52.94 -115.82 -8.11
C THR A 129 -53.09 -114.33 -8.35
N TRP A 130 -54.34 -113.85 -8.46
CA TRP A 130 -54.71 -112.44 -8.60
C TRP A 130 -54.01 -111.52 -7.58
N LYS A 131 -53.93 -111.96 -6.31
CA LYS A 131 -53.26 -111.20 -5.23
C LYS A 131 -51.74 -110.99 -5.38
N ASN A 132 -51.09 -111.71 -6.29
CA ASN A 132 -49.68 -111.54 -6.64
C ASN A 132 -49.51 -111.20 -8.13
N MET A 133 -50.58 -110.73 -8.77
CA MET A 133 -50.53 -110.05 -10.06
C MET A 133 -50.35 -108.56 -9.81
N ASP A 134 -50.15 -107.84 -10.90
CA ASP A 134 -49.79 -106.44 -11.08
C ASP A 134 -50.51 -106.16 -12.41
N CYS A 135 -51.70 -105.54 -12.34
CA CYS A 135 -52.72 -105.65 -13.39
C CYS A 135 -52.81 -104.44 -14.33
N ASP A 136 -52.50 -103.25 -13.82
CA ASP A 136 -52.31 -102.02 -14.59
C ASP A 136 -50.86 -101.85 -15.09
N GLY A 137 -49.90 -102.44 -14.37
CA GLY A 137 -48.48 -102.38 -14.67
C GLY A 137 -47.73 -101.29 -13.89
N ASP A 138 -48.13 -100.97 -12.66
CA ASP A 138 -47.46 -99.97 -11.82
C ASP A 138 -46.18 -100.49 -11.12
N GLY A 139 -46.06 -101.81 -10.93
CA GLY A 139 -44.96 -102.47 -10.21
C GLY A 139 -45.21 -102.72 -8.71
N VAL A 140 -46.43 -102.48 -8.21
CA VAL A 140 -46.95 -102.93 -6.91
C VAL A 140 -47.59 -104.31 -7.14
N THR A 141 -48.66 -104.71 -6.44
CA THR A 141 -49.37 -105.98 -6.64
C THR A 141 -50.78 -105.90 -6.05
N ASN A 142 -51.79 -106.46 -6.69
CA ASN A 142 -53.20 -106.16 -6.38
C ASN A 142 -53.67 -106.45 -4.93
N GLN A 143 -52.90 -107.18 -4.11
CA GLN A 143 -53.14 -107.27 -2.66
C GLN A 143 -52.58 -106.06 -1.90
N LYS A 144 -51.42 -105.55 -2.29
CA LYS A 144 -50.68 -104.47 -1.65
C LYS A 144 -51.36 -103.12 -1.86
N GLU A 145 -51.79 -102.78 -3.09
CA GLU A 145 -52.67 -101.62 -3.35
C GLU A 145 -53.91 -101.66 -2.44
N LYS A 146 -54.57 -102.83 -2.32
CA LYS A 146 -55.69 -103.06 -1.40
C LYS A 146 -55.36 -103.02 0.10
N GLU A 147 -54.09 -103.09 0.47
CA GLU A 147 -53.62 -102.87 1.85
C GLU A 147 -53.29 -101.39 2.10
N ASP A 148 -52.96 -100.62 1.07
CA ASP A 148 -52.63 -99.19 1.12
C ASP A 148 -53.85 -98.28 0.90
N GLY A 149 -54.80 -98.70 0.05
CA GLY A 149 -56.07 -98.03 -0.21
C GLY A 149 -56.38 -97.71 -1.68
N THR A 150 -55.51 -98.12 -2.61
CA THR A 150 -55.53 -97.70 -4.02
C THR A 150 -56.19 -98.73 -4.96
N ASP A 151 -56.52 -98.34 -6.20
CA ASP A 151 -57.27 -99.15 -7.19
C ASP A 151 -56.36 -100.00 -8.12
N PRO A 152 -56.41 -101.36 -8.08
CA PRO A 152 -55.57 -102.26 -8.88
C PRO A 152 -55.81 -102.32 -10.40
N LEU A 153 -56.25 -101.20 -10.97
CA LEU A 153 -56.59 -100.99 -12.38
C LEU A 153 -56.24 -99.56 -12.85
N ASP A 154 -55.75 -98.68 -11.97
CA ASP A 154 -55.36 -97.31 -12.31
C ASP A 154 -53.86 -97.12 -12.00
N PRO A 155 -52.98 -97.14 -13.02
CA PRO A 155 -51.53 -97.11 -12.83
C PRO A 155 -50.99 -95.78 -12.27
N CYS A 156 -51.85 -94.81 -11.98
CA CYS A 156 -51.53 -93.56 -11.30
C CYS A 156 -52.11 -93.48 -9.86
N ASP A 157 -52.82 -94.50 -9.37
CA ASP A 157 -53.25 -94.62 -7.97
C ASP A 157 -52.39 -95.68 -7.25
N LEU A 158 -51.22 -95.26 -6.75
CA LEU A 158 -50.30 -96.14 -6.01
C LEU A 158 -49.48 -95.38 -4.97
N VAL A 159 -48.70 -96.14 -4.19
CA VAL A 159 -47.69 -95.61 -3.26
C VAL A 159 -46.31 -96.00 -3.78
N VAL A 160 -45.52 -95.03 -4.28
CA VAL A 160 -44.21 -95.28 -4.92
C VAL A 160 -43.27 -96.12 -4.05
N GLU A 161 -43.22 -95.87 -2.73
CA GLU A 161 -42.40 -96.64 -1.78
C GLU A 161 -42.68 -98.15 -1.77
N HIS A 162 -43.83 -98.58 -2.29
CA HIS A 162 -44.25 -99.97 -2.33
C HIS A 162 -44.03 -100.67 -3.68
N GLN A 163 -43.53 -99.98 -4.71
CA GLN A 163 -43.08 -100.61 -5.95
C GLN A 163 -41.99 -101.64 -5.65
N ASN A 164 -42.31 -102.92 -5.88
CA ASN A 164 -41.47 -104.05 -5.48
C ASN A 164 -41.27 -105.10 -6.59
N CYS A 165 -42.01 -104.96 -7.70
CA CYS A 165 -41.82 -105.69 -8.96
C CYS A 165 -40.90 -104.90 -9.91
N THR A 166 -40.95 -105.19 -11.22
CA THR A 166 -40.16 -104.48 -12.23
C THR A 166 -41.05 -103.55 -13.03
N VAL A 167 -41.09 -102.27 -12.64
CA VAL A 167 -41.87 -101.21 -13.28
C VAL A 167 -41.61 -101.19 -14.80
N PRO A 168 -42.65 -101.28 -15.63
CA PRO A 168 -42.51 -101.39 -17.09
C PRO A 168 -42.26 -100.04 -17.78
N ASP A 169 -41.74 -100.16 -19.02
CA ASP A 169 -41.54 -99.07 -19.98
C ASP A 169 -42.80 -98.24 -20.31
N SER A 170 -44.00 -98.70 -19.93
CA SER A 170 -45.27 -97.99 -20.07
C SER A 170 -45.48 -96.97 -18.95
N TRP A 171 -45.48 -97.41 -17.69
CA TRP A 171 -45.63 -96.56 -16.51
C TRP A 171 -44.60 -95.44 -16.47
N LYS A 172 -43.34 -95.78 -16.77
CA LYS A 172 -42.20 -94.86 -16.92
C LYS A 172 -42.41 -93.70 -17.91
N LYS A 173 -43.40 -93.79 -18.80
CA LYS A 173 -43.73 -92.79 -19.83
C LYS A 173 -45.19 -92.34 -19.73
N MET A 174 -45.83 -92.60 -18.58
CA MET A 174 -47.01 -91.87 -18.16
C MET A 174 -46.58 -90.50 -17.62
N ASP A 175 -47.59 -89.70 -17.30
CA ASP A 175 -47.62 -88.29 -16.94
C ASP A 175 -48.88 -88.27 -16.07
N CYS A 176 -48.72 -88.56 -14.77
CA CYS A 176 -49.77 -89.18 -13.95
C CYS A 176 -50.68 -88.17 -13.25
N ASP A 177 -50.14 -87.02 -12.85
CA ASP A 177 -50.89 -85.85 -12.38
C ASP A 177 -51.30 -84.90 -13.54
N GLY A 178 -50.53 -84.92 -14.64
CA GLY A 178 -50.70 -84.06 -15.80
C GLY A 178 -49.73 -82.87 -15.84
N ASP A 179 -48.61 -82.87 -15.13
CA ASP A 179 -47.63 -81.77 -15.15
C ASP A 179 -46.90 -81.61 -16.51
N GLY A 180 -46.88 -82.65 -17.35
CA GLY A 180 -46.20 -82.64 -18.65
C GLY A 180 -44.72 -83.04 -18.64
N VAL A 181 -44.19 -83.51 -17.50
CA VAL A 181 -42.98 -84.32 -17.38
C VAL A 181 -43.41 -85.81 -17.59
N THR A 182 -42.77 -86.80 -16.98
CA THR A 182 -43.09 -88.23 -17.16
C THR A 182 -42.47 -89.05 -16.04
N ASN A 183 -43.19 -89.99 -15.40
CA ASN A 183 -42.79 -90.57 -14.09
C ASN A 183 -41.32 -91.06 -13.96
N GLU A 184 -40.66 -91.52 -15.03
CA GLU A 184 -39.23 -91.88 -15.00
C GLU A 184 -38.29 -90.68 -14.80
N LYS A 185 -38.72 -89.48 -15.19
CA LYS A 185 -38.01 -88.21 -15.18
C LYS A 185 -38.21 -87.43 -13.87
N GLU A 186 -39.43 -87.33 -13.34
CA GLU A 186 -39.63 -86.84 -11.95
C GLU A 186 -38.77 -87.64 -10.96
N ILE A 187 -38.73 -88.97 -11.08
CA ILE A 187 -37.87 -89.84 -10.25
C ILE A 187 -36.36 -89.62 -10.50
N GLU A 188 -35.94 -89.14 -11.68
CA GLU A 188 -34.54 -88.75 -11.93
C GLU A 188 -34.20 -87.37 -11.34
N ASP A 189 -35.15 -86.44 -11.28
CA ASP A 189 -34.98 -85.09 -10.74
C ASP A 189 -35.18 -85.02 -9.21
N GLY A 190 -36.01 -85.91 -8.67
CA GLY A 190 -36.28 -86.07 -7.24
C GLY A 190 -37.68 -85.61 -6.78
N THR A 191 -38.62 -85.42 -7.71
CA THR A 191 -39.98 -84.93 -7.45
C THR A 191 -41.03 -86.06 -7.42
N ASP A 192 -42.22 -85.81 -6.88
CA ASP A 192 -43.30 -86.81 -6.71
C ASP A 192 -44.24 -86.91 -7.93
N PRO A 193 -44.32 -88.05 -8.68
CA PRO A 193 -45.11 -88.19 -9.91
C PRO A 193 -46.65 -88.12 -9.80
N PHE A 194 -47.15 -87.57 -8.69
CA PHE A 194 -48.56 -87.44 -8.35
C PHE A 194 -48.91 -86.05 -7.76
N ASP A 195 -47.93 -85.15 -7.59
CA ASP A 195 -48.16 -83.77 -7.18
C ASP A 195 -47.83 -82.82 -8.34
N PRO A 196 -48.83 -82.27 -9.06
CA PRO A 196 -48.63 -81.48 -10.28
C PRO A 196 -47.90 -80.14 -10.06
N CYS A 197 -47.54 -79.83 -8.81
CA CYS A 197 -46.74 -78.68 -8.41
C CYS A 197 -45.33 -79.07 -7.88
N ASP A 198 -44.96 -80.36 -7.85
CA ASP A 198 -43.59 -80.82 -7.58
C ASP A 198 -42.94 -81.29 -8.89
N LEU A 199 -42.35 -80.35 -9.63
CA LEU A 199 -41.73 -80.61 -10.93
C LEU A 199 -40.46 -79.78 -11.17
N VAL A 200 -39.78 -80.07 -12.27
CA VAL A 200 -38.74 -79.19 -12.83
C VAL A 200 -39.23 -78.67 -14.18
N VAL A 201 -39.60 -77.38 -14.23
CA VAL A 201 -40.29 -76.77 -15.38
C VAL A 201 -39.48 -76.85 -16.68
N GLU A 202 -38.14 -76.82 -16.64
CA GLU A 202 -37.27 -77.06 -17.81
C GLU A 202 -37.48 -78.42 -18.48
N HIS A 203 -38.01 -79.42 -17.76
CA HIS A 203 -38.17 -80.79 -18.24
C HIS A 203 -39.58 -81.08 -18.81
N GLN A 204 -40.53 -80.14 -18.72
CA GLN A 204 -41.85 -80.29 -19.35
C GLN A 204 -41.70 -80.49 -20.86
N ASN A 205 -42.06 -81.69 -21.34
CA ASN A 205 -41.85 -82.11 -22.73
C ASN A 205 -43.10 -82.74 -23.38
N CYS A 206 -44.13 -83.04 -22.58
CA CYS A 206 -45.46 -83.46 -23.02
C CYS A 206 -46.40 -82.26 -23.27
N THR A 207 -47.70 -82.49 -23.40
CA THR A 207 -48.71 -81.43 -23.65
C THR A 207 -49.61 -81.26 -22.45
N VAL A 208 -49.28 -80.28 -21.61
CA VAL A 208 -50.01 -80.02 -20.35
C VAL A 208 -51.52 -79.79 -20.56
N PRO A 209 -52.38 -80.38 -19.71
CA PRO A 209 -53.83 -80.28 -19.78
C PRO A 209 -54.35 -78.96 -19.21
N ASN A 210 -55.64 -78.69 -19.43
CA ASN A 210 -56.33 -77.55 -18.83
C ASN A 210 -56.60 -77.70 -17.31
N SER A 211 -56.25 -78.83 -16.68
CA SER A 211 -56.22 -78.95 -15.22
C SER A 211 -55.00 -78.21 -14.67
N TRP A 212 -53.80 -78.64 -15.07
CA TRP A 212 -52.51 -78.03 -14.70
C TRP A 212 -52.48 -76.53 -15.02
N LYS A 213 -52.90 -76.13 -16.22
CA LYS A 213 -52.95 -74.70 -16.62
C LYS A 213 -53.89 -73.81 -15.80
N ASN A 214 -54.78 -74.39 -15.01
CA ASN A 214 -55.71 -73.68 -14.14
C ASN A 214 -55.38 -73.90 -12.65
N MET A 215 -54.25 -74.55 -12.35
CA MET A 215 -53.62 -74.51 -11.03
C MET A 215 -52.84 -73.20 -10.89
N ASP A 216 -52.34 -73.00 -9.68
CA ASP A 216 -51.68 -71.84 -9.09
C ASP A 216 -50.82 -72.53 -8.01
N CYS A 217 -49.54 -72.76 -8.32
CA CYS A 217 -48.76 -73.85 -7.71
C CYS A 217 -47.84 -73.39 -6.56
N ASP A 218 -47.19 -72.24 -6.72
CA ASP A 218 -46.49 -71.53 -5.64
C ASP A 218 -47.46 -70.74 -4.73
N GLY A 219 -48.62 -70.34 -5.27
CA GLY A 219 -49.67 -69.65 -4.55
C GLY A 219 -49.67 -68.13 -4.74
N ASP A 220 -49.07 -67.58 -5.81
CA ASP A 220 -49.00 -66.14 -6.09
C ASP A 220 -50.35 -65.51 -6.48
N GLY A 221 -51.31 -66.30 -6.97
CA GLY A 221 -52.60 -65.83 -7.48
C GLY A 221 -52.68 -65.62 -9.01
N VAL A 222 -51.65 -65.98 -9.78
CA VAL A 222 -51.65 -66.17 -11.23
C VAL A 222 -51.64 -67.68 -11.53
N THR A 223 -52.45 -68.13 -12.47
CA THR A 223 -52.43 -69.55 -12.86
C THR A 223 -51.20 -69.93 -13.69
N ASN A 224 -50.66 -71.15 -13.53
CA ASN A 224 -49.57 -71.75 -14.33
C ASN A 224 -49.72 -71.59 -15.85
N GLY A 225 -50.97 -71.57 -16.35
CA GLY A 225 -51.27 -71.41 -17.77
C GLY A 225 -51.14 -69.99 -18.31
N LYS A 226 -51.09 -68.98 -17.43
CA LYS A 226 -51.02 -67.54 -17.71
C LYS A 226 -49.59 -67.02 -17.54
N GLU A 227 -48.90 -67.40 -16.47
CA GLU A 227 -47.47 -67.20 -16.30
C GLU A 227 -46.67 -67.70 -17.52
N LYS A 228 -47.01 -68.90 -18.01
CA LYS A 228 -46.44 -69.49 -19.23
C LYS A 228 -46.82 -68.77 -20.54
N GLU A 229 -47.76 -67.81 -20.50
CA GLU A 229 -48.01 -66.84 -21.60
C GLU A 229 -47.19 -65.55 -21.44
N ASP A 230 -46.83 -65.16 -20.20
CA ASP A 230 -46.08 -63.94 -19.88
C ASP A 230 -44.57 -64.13 -19.88
N GLY A 231 -44.09 -65.29 -19.42
CA GLY A 231 -42.68 -65.70 -19.43
C GLY A 231 -42.08 -66.06 -18.07
N THR A 232 -42.89 -66.12 -17.00
CA THR A 232 -42.46 -66.36 -15.61
C THR A 232 -42.52 -67.85 -15.22
N ASP A 233 -41.95 -68.24 -14.08
CA ASP A 233 -41.80 -69.63 -13.61
C ASP A 233 -42.87 -70.06 -12.56
N PRO A 234 -43.82 -70.98 -12.90
CA PRO A 234 -44.95 -71.42 -12.05
C PRO A 234 -44.67 -72.20 -10.76
N LEU A 235 -43.49 -71.97 -10.18
CA LEU A 235 -43.01 -72.53 -8.92
C LEU A 235 -42.21 -71.52 -8.08
N ASP A 236 -42.00 -70.30 -8.56
CA ASP A 236 -41.32 -69.23 -7.81
C ASP A 236 -42.33 -68.12 -7.48
N PRO A 237 -42.82 -68.03 -6.23
CA PRO A 237 -43.86 -67.07 -5.83
C PRO A 237 -43.45 -65.59 -5.94
N CYS A 238 -42.21 -65.30 -6.34
CA CYS A 238 -41.70 -63.96 -6.63
C CYS A 238 -41.36 -63.73 -8.12
N ASP A 239 -41.52 -64.70 -9.03
CA ASP A 239 -41.46 -64.48 -10.49
C ASP A 239 -42.89 -64.53 -11.06
N PHE A 240 -43.58 -63.39 -11.04
CA PHE A 240 -44.94 -63.27 -11.57
C PHE A 240 -45.22 -61.88 -12.15
N VAL A 241 -46.45 -61.64 -12.62
CA VAL A 241 -46.88 -60.31 -13.09
C VAL A 241 -48.11 -59.85 -12.31
N TRP A 242 -47.94 -58.85 -11.45
CA TRP A 242 -48.97 -58.28 -10.57
C TRP A 242 -50.30 -57.96 -11.27
N GLU A 243 -50.28 -57.25 -12.41
CA GLU A 243 -51.49 -56.93 -13.21
C GLU A 243 -52.26 -58.16 -13.73
N HIS A 244 -51.69 -59.36 -13.65
CA HIS A 244 -52.22 -60.59 -14.22
C HIS A 244 -52.83 -61.58 -13.22
N GLN A 245 -52.81 -61.29 -11.91
CA GLN A 245 -53.46 -62.13 -10.90
C GLN A 245 -54.92 -62.43 -11.29
N ASN A 246 -55.23 -63.72 -11.41
CA ASN A 246 -56.48 -64.22 -12.01
C ASN A 246 -57.18 -65.29 -11.14
N CYS A 247 -56.53 -65.79 -10.09
CA CYS A 247 -57.10 -66.57 -9.00
C CYS A 247 -57.10 -65.75 -7.70
N ALA A 248 -56.60 -66.30 -6.58
CA ALA A 248 -56.65 -65.63 -5.28
C ALA A 248 -55.44 -66.07 -4.44
N PRO A 249 -54.47 -65.18 -4.14
CA PRO A 249 -53.19 -65.56 -3.57
C PRO A 249 -53.31 -66.37 -2.28
N SER A 250 -52.36 -67.28 -2.09
CA SER A 250 -52.26 -68.17 -0.94
C SER A 250 -51.97 -67.40 0.36
N ASP A 251 -52.24 -68.03 1.50
CA ASP A 251 -51.82 -67.49 2.80
C ASP A 251 -50.31 -67.69 3.05
N ALA A 252 -49.58 -68.37 2.15
CA ALA A 252 -48.13 -68.50 2.20
C ALA A 252 -47.44 -67.32 1.49
N TRP A 253 -47.85 -67.03 0.25
CA TRP A 253 -47.40 -65.87 -0.53
C TRP A 253 -47.61 -64.54 0.23
N LYS A 254 -48.75 -64.37 0.91
CA LYS A 254 -49.03 -63.18 1.77
C LYS A 254 -48.10 -63.01 2.98
N GLN A 255 -47.21 -63.97 3.25
CA GLN A 255 -46.19 -63.90 4.31
C GLN A 255 -44.77 -63.90 3.73
N LEU A 256 -44.64 -63.77 2.41
CA LEU A 256 -43.40 -63.42 1.75
C LEU A 256 -43.21 -61.90 1.73
N ASP A 257 -42.03 -61.55 1.26
CA ASP A 257 -41.40 -60.24 1.10
C ASP A 257 -40.48 -60.51 -0.10
N CYS A 258 -40.94 -60.11 -1.30
CA CYS A 258 -40.42 -60.65 -2.57
C CYS A 258 -39.32 -59.78 -3.20
N ASP A 259 -39.35 -58.46 -2.98
CA ASP A 259 -38.32 -57.53 -3.46
C ASP A 259 -37.36 -57.06 -2.34
N GLY A 260 -37.71 -57.26 -1.07
CA GLY A 260 -36.86 -57.00 0.09
C GLY A 260 -37.19 -55.72 0.84
N ASP A 261 -38.29 -55.03 0.55
CA ASP A 261 -38.70 -53.77 1.19
C ASP A 261 -38.96 -53.88 2.71
N GLY A 262 -39.23 -55.09 3.21
CA GLY A 262 -39.55 -55.40 4.60
C GLY A 262 -41.03 -55.24 5.00
N VAL A 263 -41.93 -54.99 4.07
CA VAL A 263 -43.39 -55.17 4.23
C VAL A 263 -43.71 -56.65 3.90
N THR A 264 -44.97 -57.04 3.74
CA THR A 264 -45.32 -58.36 3.19
C THR A 264 -46.25 -58.21 2.01
N ASN A 265 -46.16 -59.13 1.03
CA ASN A 265 -47.02 -59.15 -0.15
C ASN A 265 -48.52 -59.09 0.18
N GLY A 266 -48.91 -59.52 1.39
CA GLY A 266 -50.28 -59.45 1.90
C GLY A 266 -50.69 -58.08 2.45
N ASP A 267 -49.78 -57.38 3.15
CA ASP A 267 -50.01 -56.03 3.67
C ASP A 267 -49.97 -54.99 2.53
N GLU A 268 -49.03 -55.13 1.60
CA GLU A 268 -48.94 -54.36 0.36
C GLU A 268 -50.21 -54.45 -0.49
N HIS A 269 -50.77 -55.65 -0.65
CA HIS A 269 -52.06 -55.83 -1.34
C HIS A 269 -53.21 -55.11 -0.58
N GLU A 270 -53.15 -54.95 0.74
CA GLU A 270 -54.16 -54.16 1.48
C GLU A 270 -53.96 -52.64 1.34
N ASP A 271 -52.72 -52.15 1.21
CA ASP A 271 -52.40 -50.73 0.97
C ASP A 271 -52.58 -50.31 -0.51
N GLY A 272 -52.31 -51.22 -1.44
CA GLY A 272 -52.41 -51.03 -2.89
C GLY A 272 -51.09 -50.77 -3.60
N THR A 273 -49.96 -51.18 -3.03
CA THR A 273 -48.60 -51.12 -3.59
C THR A 273 -48.27 -52.38 -4.41
N ASN A 274 -47.01 -52.61 -4.80
CA ASN A 274 -46.62 -53.66 -5.76
C ASN A 274 -45.49 -54.57 -5.21
N PRO A 275 -45.78 -55.85 -4.85
CA PRO A 275 -44.81 -56.80 -4.24
C PRO A 275 -43.64 -57.31 -5.09
N LEU A 276 -43.21 -56.51 -6.07
CA LEU A 276 -42.15 -56.78 -7.05
C LEU A 276 -41.43 -55.48 -7.48
N ASP A 277 -41.65 -54.36 -6.77
CA ASP A 277 -41.03 -53.07 -7.03
C ASP A 277 -40.68 -52.44 -5.67
N PRO A 278 -39.43 -52.59 -5.20
CA PRO A 278 -39.05 -52.24 -3.83
C PRO A 278 -39.14 -50.75 -3.50
N CYS A 279 -39.55 -49.92 -4.45
CA CYS A 279 -39.76 -48.48 -4.29
C CYS A 279 -41.25 -48.09 -4.26
N ASP A 280 -42.18 -49.03 -4.51
CA ASP A 280 -43.62 -48.86 -4.29
C ASP A 280 -44.00 -49.60 -3.00
N TYR A 281 -43.82 -48.96 -1.84
CA TYR A 281 -44.14 -49.54 -0.54
C TYR A 281 -44.66 -48.51 0.49
N ASN A 282 -45.04 -49.00 1.69
CA ASN A 282 -45.52 -48.18 2.80
C ASN A 282 -44.59 -48.30 4.03
N PRO A 283 -43.75 -47.27 4.32
CA PRO A 283 -42.83 -47.27 5.48
C PRO A 283 -43.48 -47.53 6.84
N ASP A 284 -44.75 -47.14 7.03
CA ASP A 284 -45.49 -47.35 8.30
C ASP A 284 -45.80 -48.85 8.56
N HIS A 285 -45.66 -49.71 7.54
CA HIS A 285 -45.93 -51.16 7.60
C HIS A 285 -44.68 -52.05 7.46
N VAL A 286 -43.47 -51.49 7.41
CA VAL A 286 -42.21 -52.28 7.44
C VAL A 286 -42.12 -53.04 8.77
N THR A 287 -42.19 -54.38 8.71
CA THR A 287 -42.17 -55.27 9.89
C THR A 287 -41.16 -56.41 9.80
N LEU A 288 -40.58 -56.65 8.62
CA LEU A 288 -39.49 -57.57 8.35
C LEU A 288 -38.16 -56.81 8.18
N PRO A 289 -37.00 -57.50 8.20
CA PRO A 289 -35.70 -56.86 8.00
C PRO A 289 -35.44 -56.68 6.50
N GLN A 290 -35.41 -55.42 6.06
CA GLN A 290 -35.16 -55.03 4.67
C GLN A 290 -33.88 -55.68 4.10
N SER A 291 -33.93 -56.14 2.86
CA SER A 291 -32.88 -56.96 2.25
C SER A 291 -32.94 -56.92 0.71
N GLY A 292 -32.51 -57.99 0.05
CA GLY A 292 -32.84 -58.24 -1.36
C GLY A 292 -32.45 -57.13 -2.34
N ASP A 293 -33.37 -56.87 -3.27
CA ASP A 293 -33.20 -55.89 -4.34
C ASP A 293 -33.45 -54.47 -3.83
N TYR A 294 -34.32 -54.27 -2.82
CA TYR A 294 -34.50 -53.00 -2.08
C TYR A 294 -33.18 -52.37 -1.64
N LEU A 295 -32.28 -53.14 -0.99
CA LEU A 295 -30.98 -52.59 -0.55
C LEU A 295 -30.09 -52.10 -1.71
N SER A 296 -30.33 -52.59 -2.93
CA SER A 296 -29.61 -52.21 -4.14
C SER A 296 -30.36 -51.21 -5.04
N ALA A 297 -31.57 -50.82 -4.65
CA ALA A 297 -32.37 -49.80 -5.32
C ALA A 297 -31.88 -48.38 -4.96
N ASP A 298 -32.43 -47.42 -5.69
CA ASP A 298 -32.26 -45.95 -5.60
C ASP A 298 -33.70 -45.44 -5.82
N CYS A 299 -34.45 -45.27 -4.73
CA CYS A 299 -35.92 -45.28 -4.77
C CYS A 299 -36.59 -43.91 -4.96
N ASP A 300 -35.97 -42.84 -4.49
CA ASP A 300 -36.35 -41.47 -4.85
C ASP A 300 -35.64 -40.96 -6.12
N GLY A 301 -34.52 -41.59 -6.49
CA GLY A 301 -33.75 -41.27 -7.67
C GLY A 301 -32.66 -40.22 -7.44
N ASP A 302 -32.15 -40.01 -6.23
CA ASP A 302 -31.01 -39.12 -5.95
C ASP A 302 -29.67 -39.66 -6.51
N GLY A 303 -29.51 -40.98 -6.60
CA GLY A 303 -28.28 -41.62 -7.06
C GLY A 303 -27.38 -42.22 -5.97
N VAL A 304 -27.80 -42.20 -4.70
CA VAL A 304 -27.38 -43.10 -3.62
C VAL A 304 -28.26 -44.36 -3.68
N THR A 305 -27.88 -45.43 -2.99
CA THR A 305 -28.70 -46.64 -2.85
C THR A 305 -29.20 -46.82 -1.43
N ASN A 306 -30.38 -47.40 -1.24
CA ASN A 306 -31.02 -47.58 0.07
C ASN A 306 -30.10 -48.24 1.14
N GLU A 307 -29.21 -49.19 0.78
CA GLU A 307 -28.20 -49.75 1.73
C GLU A 307 -27.26 -48.67 2.31
N LYS A 308 -26.86 -47.70 1.48
CA LYS A 308 -25.88 -46.66 1.82
C LYS A 308 -26.51 -45.54 2.64
N GLU A 309 -27.74 -45.17 2.33
CA GLU A 309 -28.55 -44.23 3.11
C GLU A 309 -28.83 -44.75 4.52
N ILE A 310 -29.22 -46.02 4.64
CA ILE A 310 -29.44 -46.69 5.93
C ILE A 310 -28.13 -46.78 6.75
N GLU A 311 -26.95 -46.76 6.11
CA GLU A 311 -25.66 -46.61 6.82
C GLU A 311 -25.39 -45.17 7.31
N ASP A 312 -25.84 -44.14 6.59
CA ASP A 312 -25.59 -42.72 6.92
C ASP A 312 -26.65 -42.14 7.87
N GLY A 313 -27.89 -42.58 7.73
CA GLY A 313 -29.05 -42.19 8.54
C GLY A 313 -30.06 -41.27 7.83
N THR A 314 -30.11 -41.29 6.50
CA THR A 314 -31.06 -40.52 5.66
C THR A 314 -32.30 -41.37 5.27
N ASP A 315 -33.30 -40.78 4.62
CA ASP A 315 -34.60 -41.40 4.28
C ASP A 315 -34.74 -41.77 2.78
N PRO A 316 -34.70 -43.07 2.37
CA PRO A 316 -34.71 -43.56 0.97
C PRO A 316 -35.94 -43.26 0.09
N LEU A 317 -36.75 -42.28 0.48
CA LEU A 317 -37.95 -41.81 -0.21
C LEU A 317 -38.04 -40.27 -0.25
N ASP A 318 -37.04 -39.54 0.28
CA ASP A 318 -36.97 -38.08 0.20
C ASP A 318 -35.71 -37.64 -0.58
N PRO A 319 -35.83 -37.28 -1.87
CA PRO A 319 -34.70 -37.01 -2.79
C PRO A 319 -33.85 -35.78 -2.43
N CYS A 320 -34.11 -35.16 -1.29
CA CYS A 320 -33.36 -34.05 -0.70
C CYS A 320 -32.75 -34.39 0.68
N ASP A 321 -32.95 -35.59 1.23
CA ASP A 321 -32.23 -36.10 2.41
C ASP A 321 -31.21 -37.16 1.95
N PHE A 322 -30.02 -36.73 1.52
CA PHE A 322 -28.96 -37.63 1.07
C PHE A 322 -27.57 -37.09 1.43
N VAL A 323 -26.52 -37.88 1.17
CA VAL A 323 -25.12 -37.47 1.34
C VAL A 323 -24.43 -37.41 -0.01
N LEU A 324 -24.17 -36.19 -0.52
CA LEU A 324 -23.63 -35.98 -1.88
C LEU A 324 -22.33 -36.75 -2.16
N GLU A 325 -21.43 -36.88 -1.18
CA GLU A 325 -20.17 -37.65 -1.35
C GLU A 325 -20.37 -39.18 -1.48
N HIS A 326 -21.59 -39.67 -1.28
CA HIS A 326 -21.95 -41.09 -1.32
C HIS A 326 -22.78 -41.51 -2.53
N GLN A 327 -23.13 -40.59 -3.44
CA GLN A 327 -23.81 -40.94 -4.71
C GLN A 327 -22.98 -41.98 -5.49
N ASN A 328 -23.53 -43.19 -5.58
CA ASN A 328 -22.83 -44.40 -5.99
C ASN A 328 -23.38 -44.99 -7.31
N CYS A 329 -24.56 -44.54 -7.75
CA CYS A 329 -25.15 -44.88 -9.04
C CYS A 329 -25.36 -43.62 -9.91
N ALA A 330 -26.54 -43.39 -10.49
CA ALA A 330 -26.74 -42.34 -11.49
C ALA A 330 -28.11 -41.65 -11.31
N PRO A 331 -28.16 -40.41 -10.79
CA PRO A 331 -29.41 -39.74 -10.43
C PRO A 331 -30.44 -39.74 -11.55
N SER A 332 -31.71 -39.81 -11.14
CA SER A 332 -32.88 -39.79 -12.01
C SER A 332 -33.03 -38.47 -12.77
N ASP A 333 -33.84 -38.48 -13.83
CA ASP A 333 -34.26 -37.23 -14.50
C ASP A 333 -35.34 -36.47 -13.70
N ALA A 334 -35.84 -37.04 -12.59
CA ALA A 334 -36.75 -36.35 -11.67
C ALA A 334 -35.96 -35.49 -10.68
N TRP A 335 -34.97 -36.07 -10.00
CA TRP A 335 -34.04 -35.38 -9.09
C TRP A 335 -33.36 -34.18 -9.75
N LYS A 336 -32.90 -34.31 -11.00
CA LYS A 336 -32.31 -33.20 -11.80
C LYS A 336 -33.26 -32.04 -12.11
N GLN A 337 -34.55 -32.15 -11.77
CA GLN A 337 -35.56 -31.08 -11.91
C GLN A 337 -36.14 -30.66 -10.55
N LEU A 338 -35.55 -31.13 -9.45
CA LEU A 338 -35.76 -30.59 -8.11
C LEU A 338 -34.83 -29.38 -7.89
N ASP A 339 -35.06 -28.77 -6.72
CA ASP A 339 -34.52 -27.54 -6.16
C ASP A 339 -34.68 -27.82 -4.65
N CYS A 340 -33.63 -28.39 -4.05
CA CYS A 340 -33.74 -29.11 -2.77
C CYS A 340 -33.57 -28.20 -1.54
N ASP A 341 -32.69 -27.21 -1.63
CA ASP A 341 -32.44 -26.22 -0.57
C ASP A 341 -33.30 -24.93 -0.72
N GLY A 342 -33.82 -24.68 -1.93
CA GLY A 342 -34.64 -23.51 -2.25
C GLY A 342 -33.90 -22.36 -2.94
N ASP A 343 -32.66 -22.52 -3.42
CA ASP A 343 -31.87 -21.48 -4.08
C ASP A 343 -32.45 -21.00 -5.45
N GLY A 344 -33.29 -21.82 -6.06
CA GLY A 344 -33.94 -21.56 -7.35
C GLY A 344 -33.13 -21.95 -8.60
N VAL A 345 -31.97 -22.60 -8.48
CA VAL A 345 -31.33 -23.38 -9.56
C VAL A 345 -32.00 -24.77 -9.59
N THR A 346 -31.39 -25.79 -10.22
CA THR A 346 -31.83 -27.18 -10.10
C THR A 346 -30.65 -28.09 -9.84
N ASN A 347 -30.88 -29.19 -9.09
CA ASN A 347 -29.85 -30.20 -8.79
C ASN A 347 -29.13 -30.74 -10.04
N GLY A 348 -29.75 -30.61 -11.22
CA GLY A 348 -29.16 -30.96 -12.52
C GLY A 348 -28.23 -29.90 -13.09
N ASP A 349 -28.59 -28.61 -13.01
CA ASP A 349 -27.81 -27.48 -13.51
C ASP A 349 -26.60 -27.20 -12.58
N GLU A 350 -26.81 -27.21 -11.27
CA GLU A 350 -25.77 -27.12 -10.24
C GLU A 350 -24.65 -28.16 -10.44
N LYS A 351 -25.05 -29.39 -10.80
CA LYS A 351 -24.14 -30.50 -11.06
C LYS A 351 -23.40 -30.38 -12.39
N GLU A 352 -23.82 -29.49 -13.30
CA GLU A 352 -23.02 -29.09 -14.46
C GLU A 352 -22.07 -27.91 -14.13
N ASP A 353 -22.44 -27.02 -13.21
CA ASP A 353 -21.60 -25.90 -12.75
C ASP A 353 -20.51 -26.30 -11.72
N GLY A 354 -20.85 -27.23 -10.82
CA GLY A 354 -19.97 -27.78 -9.79
C GLY A 354 -20.28 -27.35 -8.35
N THR A 355 -21.53 -26.99 -8.05
CA THR A 355 -22.02 -26.59 -6.71
C THR A 355 -22.72 -27.75 -5.97
N ASP A 356 -23.20 -27.55 -4.73
CA ASP A 356 -23.78 -28.58 -3.86
C ASP A 356 -25.31 -28.41 -3.63
N PRO A 357 -26.18 -29.27 -4.23
CA PRO A 357 -27.66 -29.17 -4.16
C PRO A 357 -28.33 -29.31 -2.80
N LEU A 358 -27.58 -29.18 -1.71
CA LEU A 358 -28.02 -29.23 -0.32
C LEU A 358 -27.45 -28.05 0.52
N ASP A 359 -26.67 -27.15 -0.07
CA ASP A 359 -26.15 -25.94 0.57
C ASP A 359 -26.67 -24.69 -0.18
N PRO A 360 -27.71 -24.00 0.34
CA PRO A 360 -28.35 -22.87 -0.35
C PRO A 360 -27.43 -21.63 -0.52
N CYS A 361 -26.17 -21.73 -0.09
CA CYS A 361 -25.14 -20.72 -0.24
C CYS A 361 -24.02 -21.11 -1.23
N ASP A 362 -24.00 -22.33 -1.76
CA ASP A 362 -23.15 -22.75 -2.88
C ASP A 362 -24.02 -22.92 -4.14
N TYR A 363 -24.22 -21.83 -4.89
CA TYR A 363 -25.04 -21.83 -6.10
C TYR A 363 -24.54 -20.86 -7.16
N ASN A 364 -25.17 -20.88 -8.35
CA ASN A 364 -24.84 -19.99 -9.46
C ASN A 364 -26.00 -19.01 -9.77
N PRO A 365 -25.91 -17.73 -9.36
CA PRO A 365 -26.95 -16.72 -9.61
C PRO A 365 -27.36 -16.54 -11.08
N ASP A 366 -26.49 -16.83 -12.05
CA ASP A 366 -26.80 -16.73 -13.50
C ASP A 366 -27.73 -17.87 -13.99
N HIS A 367 -27.89 -18.94 -13.20
CA HIS A 367 -28.72 -20.12 -13.51
C HIS A 367 -30.00 -20.24 -12.66
N VAL A 368 -30.30 -19.27 -11.79
CA VAL A 368 -31.56 -19.24 -11.03
C VAL A 368 -32.75 -19.14 -12.01
N THR A 369 -33.51 -20.22 -12.15
CA THR A 369 -34.66 -20.34 -13.08
C THR A 369 -35.99 -20.64 -12.39
N LEU A 370 -35.95 -21.08 -11.13
CA LEU A 370 -37.09 -21.37 -10.26
C LEU A 370 -37.26 -20.25 -9.21
N PRO A 371 -38.42 -20.20 -8.50
CA PRO A 371 -38.69 -19.17 -7.52
C PRO A 371 -38.16 -19.57 -6.15
N GLN A 372 -36.97 -19.07 -5.80
CA GLN A 372 -36.33 -19.13 -4.49
C GLN A 372 -37.30 -19.24 -3.31
N SER A 373 -37.11 -20.26 -2.48
CA SER A 373 -38.00 -20.63 -1.38
C SER A 373 -37.23 -21.32 -0.24
N GLY A 374 -37.78 -22.42 0.30
CA GLY A 374 -37.06 -23.37 1.15
C GLY A 374 -36.26 -22.77 2.31
N ASP A 375 -35.10 -23.37 2.51
CA ASP A 375 -34.14 -23.01 3.55
C ASP A 375 -33.25 -21.85 3.10
N TYR A 376 -33.04 -21.64 1.78
CA TYR A 376 -32.42 -20.44 1.20
C TYR A 376 -32.99 -19.14 1.78
N LEU A 377 -34.32 -18.99 1.86
CA LEU A 377 -34.95 -17.77 2.41
C LEU A 377 -34.72 -17.58 3.92
N THR A 378 -34.06 -18.52 4.59
CA THR A 378 -33.67 -18.47 6.01
C THR A 378 -32.17 -18.64 6.25
N ALA A 379 -31.39 -18.79 5.17
CA ALA A 379 -29.94 -18.76 5.20
C ALA A 379 -29.42 -17.33 5.35
N ASP A 380 -28.12 -17.23 5.63
CA ASP A 380 -27.30 -16.04 5.86
C ASP A 380 -25.97 -16.37 5.15
N CYS A 381 -25.92 -16.12 3.83
CA CYS A 381 -24.96 -16.80 2.95
C CYS A 381 -23.59 -16.12 2.83
N ASP A 382 -23.53 -14.79 2.92
CA ASP A 382 -22.28 -14.06 3.08
C ASP A 382 -21.84 -13.96 4.56
N GLY A 383 -22.78 -14.17 5.48
CA GLY A 383 -22.55 -14.21 6.91
C GLY A 383 -22.60 -12.84 7.60
N ASP A 384 -23.32 -11.85 7.07
CA ASP A 384 -23.54 -10.54 7.70
C ASP A 384 -24.49 -10.60 8.92
N GLY A 385 -25.42 -11.55 8.96
CA GLY A 385 -26.41 -11.70 10.03
C GLY A 385 -27.85 -11.24 9.71
N VAL A 386 -28.13 -10.74 8.51
CA VAL A 386 -29.46 -10.69 7.90
C VAL A 386 -29.76 -12.08 7.31
N THR A 387 -30.95 -12.29 6.73
CA THR A 387 -31.24 -13.52 5.96
C THR A 387 -31.57 -13.18 4.51
N ASN A 388 -31.26 -14.09 3.57
CA ASN A 388 -31.54 -13.91 2.14
C ASN A 388 -33.02 -13.58 1.85
N GLY A 389 -33.93 -13.92 2.78
CA GLY A 389 -35.35 -13.58 2.73
C GLY A 389 -35.69 -12.16 3.22
N ASP A 390 -35.02 -11.66 4.26
CA ASP A 390 -35.17 -10.28 4.77
C ASP A 390 -34.50 -9.28 3.81
N GLU A 391 -33.29 -9.56 3.35
CA GLU A 391 -32.56 -8.79 2.33
C GLU A 391 -33.37 -8.58 1.05
N LYS A 392 -34.12 -9.60 0.65
CA LYS A 392 -34.99 -9.59 -0.53
C LYS A 392 -36.25 -8.73 -0.34
N GLU A 393 -36.62 -8.38 0.90
CA GLU A 393 -37.61 -7.34 1.18
C GLU A 393 -36.99 -5.92 1.24
N ASP A 394 -35.75 -5.78 1.72
CA ASP A 394 -35.05 -4.48 1.83
C ASP A 394 -34.40 -4.00 0.51
N GLY A 395 -33.84 -4.92 -0.28
CA GLY A 395 -33.34 -4.71 -1.64
C GLY A 395 -31.83 -4.88 -1.86
N THR A 396 -31.14 -5.69 -1.03
CA THR A 396 -29.69 -5.95 -1.05
C THR A 396 -29.30 -7.26 -1.77
N ASP A 397 -28.01 -7.59 -1.85
CA ASP A 397 -27.47 -8.80 -2.51
C ASP A 397 -26.94 -9.84 -1.48
N PRO A 398 -27.61 -11.02 -1.31
CA PRO A 398 -27.26 -12.08 -0.33
C PRO A 398 -25.91 -12.81 -0.49
N ASN A 399 -24.98 -12.18 -1.20
CA ASN A 399 -23.64 -12.69 -1.51
C ASN A 399 -22.55 -11.61 -1.28
N ASP A 400 -22.92 -10.42 -0.81
CA ASP A 400 -22.02 -9.31 -0.51
C ASP A 400 -22.24 -8.82 0.92
N ALA A 401 -21.39 -9.30 1.84
CA ALA A 401 -21.46 -9.06 3.29
C ALA A 401 -21.35 -7.57 3.71
N CYS A 402 -21.23 -6.66 2.74
CA CYS A 402 -21.20 -5.21 2.92
C CYS A 402 -22.37 -4.46 2.23
N ASP A 403 -23.27 -5.14 1.52
CA ASP A 403 -24.57 -4.59 1.09
C ASP A 403 -25.67 -5.16 2.00
N PHE A 404 -25.91 -4.54 3.15
CA PHE A 404 -26.92 -5.01 4.11
C PHE A 404 -27.65 -3.86 4.81
N VAL A 405 -28.69 -4.18 5.57
CA VAL A 405 -29.40 -3.22 6.44
C VAL A 405 -29.17 -3.59 7.90
N LEU A 406 -28.35 -2.80 8.62
CA LEU A 406 -28.01 -3.04 10.03
C LEU A 406 -29.23 -3.19 10.96
N GLY A 407 -30.37 -2.59 10.59
CA GLY A 407 -31.64 -2.73 11.31
C GLY A 407 -32.37 -4.08 11.13
N SER A 408 -31.92 -4.88 10.16
CA SER A 408 -32.52 -6.15 9.72
C SER A 408 -31.66 -7.38 10.09
N GLN A 409 -30.49 -7.19 10.73
CA GLN A 409 -29.71 -8.30 11.27
C GLN A 409 -30.50 -9.04 12.37
N THR A 410 -30.96 -10.26 12.07
CA THR A 410 -31.78 -11.08 12.98
C THR A 410 -31.09 -12.35 13.47
N VAL A 411 -29.98 -12.77 12.85
CA VAL A 411 -29.12 -13.88 13.31
C VAL A 411 -27.77 -13.37 13.82
N ASP A 412 -26.91 -14.26 14.33
CA ASP A 412 -25.59 -13.89 14.88
C ASP A 412 -24.54 -13.92 13.74
N PRO A 413 -23.91 -12.79 13.35
CA PRO A 413 -23.04 -12.73 12.17
C PRO A 413 -21.81 -13.65 12.23
N SER A 414 -21.32 -14.02 11.05
CA SER A 414 -20.15 -14.89 10.87
C SER A 414 -18.86 -14.31 11.48
N SER A 415 -17.92 -15.18 11.83
CA SER A 415 -16.58 -14.74 12.25
C SER A 415 -15.77 -14.06 11.14
N THR A 416 -16.19 -14.21 9.88
CA THR A 416 -15.57 -13.56 8.72
C THR A 416 -16.00 -12.10 8.66
N TRP A 417 -17.32 -11.83 8.66
CA TRP A 417 -17.89 -10.48 8.72
C TRP A 417 -17.38 -9.69 9.92
N ASN A 418 -17.38 -10.28 11.13
CA ASN A 418 -16.86 -9.64 12.35
C ASN A 418 -15.34 -9.30 12.29
N SER A 419 -14.61 -9.77 11.27
CA SER A 419 -13.18 -9.46 11.04
C SER A 419 -12.93 -8.72 9.72
N SER A 420 -14.00 -8.39 9.00
CA SER A 420 -14.00 -7.53 7.82
C SER A 420 -14.17 -6.08 8.25
N ASP A 421 -14.07 -5.19 7.25
CA ASP A 421 -14.11 -3.73 7.33
C ASP A 421 -14.85 -3.33 6.04
N CYS A 422 -16.11 -2.91 6.17
CA CYS A 422 -17.03 -2.80 5.04
C CYS A 422 -17.09 -1.40 4.41
N ASP A 423 -16.91 -0.33 5.19
CA ASP A 423 -16.82 1.03 4.67
C ASP A 423 -15.37 1.53 4.46
N GLY A 424 -14.39 0.80 5.01
CA GLY A 424 -12.97 1.06 4.81
C GLY A 424 -12.36 2.07 5.78
N ASP A 425 -12.94 2.32 6.96
CA ASP A 425 -12.37 3.22 7.97
C ASP A 425 -11.16 2.65 8.73
N GLY A 426 -10.93 1.33 8.66
CA GLY A 426 -9.85 0.63 9.34
C GLY A 426 -10.19 0.07 10.73
N VAL A 427 -11.43 0.18 11.21
CA VAL A 427 -12.00 -0.61 12.32
C VAL A 427 -12.53 -1.94 11.74
N THR A 428 -12.97 -2.88 12.58
CA THR A 428 -13.68 -4.09 12.09
C THR A 428 -15.15 -4.03 12.46
N ASN A 429 -16.03 -4.55 11.60
CA ASN A 429 -17.47 -4.60 11.82
C ASN A 429 -17.85 -5.21 13.19
N GLY A 430 -17.00 -6.11 13.71
CA GLY A 430 -17.16 -6.72 15.03
C GLY A 430 -16.74 -5.83 16.21
N ASP A 431 -15.63 -5.09 16.08
CA ASP A 431 -15.20 -4.10 17.10
C ASP A 431 -16.22 -2.95 17.18
N GLU A 432 -16.66 -2.44 16.02
CA GLU A 432 -17.71 -1.44 15.89
C GLU A 432 -19.03 -1.84 16.57
N LYS A 433 -19.43 -3.11 16.42
CA LYS A 433 -20.64 -3.65 17.02
C LYS A 433 -20.53 -3.79 18.55
N GLU A 434 -19.32 -3.87 19.12
CA GLU A 434 -19.09 -3.67 20.58
C GLU A 434 -19.10 -2.17 20.94
N ASP A 435 -18.56 -1.31 20.08
CA ASP A 435 -18.42 0.13 20.32
C ASP A 435 -19.72 0.94 20.14
N GLY A 436 -20.64 0.46 19.31
CA GLY A 436 -21.94 1.08 19.01
C GLY A 436 -21.92 2.08 17.86
N THR A 437 -21.11 1.81 16.83
CA THR A 437 -20.99 2.52 15.55
C THR A 437 -21.75 1.79 14.42
N ASP A 438 -21.69 2.25 13.18
CA ASP A 438 -22.46 1.73 12.03
C ASP A 438 -21.51 1.29 10.89
N PRO A 439 -21.27 -0.02 10.67
CA PRO A 439 -20.25 -0.55 9.73
C PRO A 439 -20.44 -0.30 8.23
N LEU A 440 -21.25 0.70 7.89
CA LEU A 440 -21.61 1.16 6.55
C LEU A 440 -21.56 2.70 6.43
N ASP A 441 -21.16 3.42 7.49
CA ASP A 441 -20.96 4.87 7.50
C ASP A 441 -19.51 5.18 7.94
N PRO A 442 -18.57 5.40 6.97
CA PRO A 442 -17.14 5.59 7.24
C PRO A 442 -16.81 6.86 8.05
N CYS A 443 -17.83 7.59 8.50
CA CYS A 443 -17.78 8.79 9.31
C CYS A 443 -18.45 8.64 10.70
N ASP A 444 -19.04 7.50 11.07
CA ASP A 444 -19.50 7.21 12.44
C ASP A 444 -18.63 6.14 13.10
N TYR A 445 -17.34 6.42 13.33
CA TYR A 445 -16.38 5.46 13.87
C TYR A 445 -15.63 5.95 15.13
N LYS A 446 -14.69 5.14 15.65
CA LYS A 446 -13.81 5.52 16.78
C LYS A 446 -12.32 5.45 16.45
N PRO A 447 -11.60 6.58 16.43
CA PRO A 447 -10.16 6.62 16.18
C PRO A 447 -9.28 5.81 17.16
N GLU A 448 -9.77 5.47 18.35
CA GLU A 448 -9.06 4.56 19.27
C GLU A 448 -9.21 3.05 18.95
N SER A 449 -10.11 2.70 18.04
CA SER A 449 -10.46 1.31 17.67
C SER A 449 -9.97 0.91 16.27
N VAL A 450 -9.41 1.85 15.50
CA VAL A 450 -8.77 1.57 14.20
C VAL A 450 -7.60 0.59 14.40
N THR A 451 -7.65 -0.57 13.76
CA THR A 451 -6.61 -1.62 13.85
C THR A 451 -6.10 -2.15 12.51
N LEU A 452 -6.84 -1.91 11.43
CA LEU A 452 -6.43 -2.18 10.05
C LEU A 452 -5.77 -0.93 9.44
N THR A 453 -5.74 -0.85 8.11
CA THR A 453 -5.27 0.34 7.37
C THR A 453 -6.48 0.85 6.58
N PRO A 454 -6.89 2.12 6.74
CA PRO A 454 -8.04 2.66 6.04
C PRO A 454 -7.91 2.56 4.51
N SER A 455 -9.05 2.59 3.84
CA SER A 455 -9.16 2.52 2.38
C SER A 455 -8.83 3.85 1.71
N ALA A 456 -8.45 3.80 0.42
CA ALA A 456 -8.21 5.00 -0.39
C ALA A 456 -9.50 5.81 -0.66
N ASP A 457 -10.68 5.19 -0.57
CA ASP A 457 -11.96 5.89 -0.65
C ASP A 457 -12.25 6.61 0.69
N TRP A 458 -11.97 5.99 1.84
CA TRP A 458 -12.01 6.65 3.14
C TRP A 458 -11.03 7.82 3.24
N GLU A 459 -9.78 7.65 2.78
CA GLU A 459 -8.76 8.72 2.76
C GLU A 459 -9.19 9.95 1.94
N ALA A 460 -10.12 9.77 0.99
CA ALA A 460 -10.65 10.80 0.09
C ALA A 460 -11.99 11.42 0.53
N LEU A 461 -12.59 10.95 1.63
CA LEU A 461 -13.75 11.58 2.27
C LEU A 461 -13.34 12.79 3.11
N ASP A 462 -14.32 13.62 3.48
CA ASP A 462 -14.21 14.78 4.39
C ASP A 462 -15.36 14.61 5.40
N CYS A 463 -15.09 13.83 6.45
CA CYS A 463 -16.15 13.29 7.30
C CYS A 463 -16.82 14.35 8.19
N ASP A 464 -16.07 15.33 8.71
CA ASP A 464 -16.65 16.41 9.51
C ASP A 464 -17.06 17.67 8.71
N ASN A 465 -16.74 17.69 7.41
CA ASN A 465 -17.11 18.69 6.40
C ASN A 465 -16.34 20.03 6.51
N ASP A 466 -15.09 20.03 6.98
CA ASP A 466 -14.22 21.23 7.04
C ASP A 466 -13.42 21.53 5.76
N GLY A 467 -13.31 20.55 4.86
CA GLY A 467 -12.68 20.68 3.55
C GLY A 467 -11.28 20.08 3.42
N ASN A 468 -10.69 19.56 4.48
CA ASN A 468 -9.52 18.68 4.42
C ASN A 468 -9.97 17.21 4.30
N PRO A 469 -9.46 16.43 3.33
CA PRO A 469 -9.80 15.01 3.25
C PRO A 469 -9.11 14.20 4.35
N ASN A 470 -9.80 13.19 4.86
CA ASN A 470 -9.44 12.32 5.98
C ASN A 470 -7.97 11.84 5.96
N GLY A 471 -7.40 11.53 4.79
CA GLY A 471 -6.01 11.09 4.62
C GLY A 471 -4.94 12.18 4.89
N THR A 472 -5.33 13.45 4.90
CA THR A 472 -4.49 14.60 5.32
C THR A 472 -5.04 15.35 6.53
N ASP A 473 -6.12 14.85 7.15
CA ASP A 473 -6.79 15.46 8.30
C ASP A 473 -6.21 14.97 9.64
N PRO A 474 -5.75 15.88 10.53
CA PRO A 474 -5.34 15.53 11.89
C PRO A 474 -6.49 15.09 12.84
N ASN A 475 -7.76 15.41 12.54
CA ASN A 475 -8.95 15.09 13.34
C ASN A 475 -10.22 14.74 12.50
N PRO A 476 -10.23 13.72 11.60
CA PRO A 476 -11.30 13.44 10.59
C PRO A 476 -12.78 13.53 11.00
N LEU A 477 -13.09 13.42 12.29
CA LEU A 477 -14.44 13.43 12.84
C LEU A 477 -14.85 14.74 13.53
N LYS A 478 -13.96 15.73 13.65
CA LYS A 478 -14.28 16.97 14.38
C LYS A 478 -13.33 18.15 14.14
N ALA A 479 -13.68 19.03 13.21
CA ALA A 479 -12.94 20.23 12.83
C ALA A 479 -12.37 21.04 14.01
N THR A 480 -11.09 21.35 13.94
CA THR A 480 -10.32 22.11 14.93
C THR A 480 -9.58 23.30 14.33
N ALA A 481 -9.16 24.17 15.23
CA ALA A 481 -8.15 25.18 14.98
C ALA A 481 -7.24 25.25 16.21
N MET A 482 -5.96 25.54 16.04
CA MET A 482 -4.94 25.50 17.09
C MET A 482 -4.28 26.87 17.34
N ASP A 483 -3.87 27.13 18.59
CA ASP A 483 -3.36 28.44 19.00
C ASP A 483 -1.95 28.71 18.42
N ASP A 484 -1.88 29.58 17.40
CA ASP A 484 -0.63 29.97 16.75
C ASP A 484 0.23 30.93 17.58
N SER A 485 1.51 31.07 17.18
CA SER A 485 2.35 32.13 17.73
C SER A 485 3.35 32.72 16.73
N GLY A 486 3.73 33.96 16.97
CA GLY A 486 4.76 34.64 16.21
C GLY A 486 5.40 35.80 16.97
N SER A 487 6.37 36.48 16.37
CA SER A 487 6.99 37.66 16.97
C SER A 487 7.49 38.63 15.92
N THR A 488 7.50 39.92 16.24
CA THR A 488 7.97 41.00 15.37
C THR A 488 8.26 42.27 16.18
N PRO A 489 9.17 43.17 15.76
CA PRO A 489 9.24 44.53 16.29
C PRO A 489 7.93 45.31 16.06
N ALA A 490 7.74 46.43 16.77
CA ALA A 490 6.61 47.31 16.49
C ALA A 490 6.75 47.94 15.09
N LEU A 491 5.62 48.25 14.44
CA LEU A 491 5.54 48.76 13.06
C LEU A 491 6.06 47.79 11.96
N THR A 492 6.74 46.69 12.32
CA THR A 492 7.27 45.71 11.37
C THR A 492 6.21 44.65 11.06
N GLN A 493 5.91 44.48 9.78
CA GLN A 493 4.93 43.49 9.32
C GLN A 493 5.45 42.06 9.53
N VAL A 494 4.56 41.15 9.93
CA VAL A 494 4.80 39.72 10.03
C VAL A 494 3.70 38.96 9.30
N ALA A 495 4.06 37.85 8.66
CA ALA A 495 3.14 36.86 8.14
C ALA A 495 3.31 35.58 8.96
N ILE A 496 2.21 34.94 9.34
CA ILE A 496 2.17 33.68 10.09
C ILE A 496 1.21 32.77 9.31
N ASN A 497 1.62 31.55 8.99
CA ASN A 497 0.68 30.55 8.47
C ASN A 497 -0.19 30.10 9.66
N ILE A 498 -1.50 30.18 9.51
CA ILE A 498 -2.47 29.76 10.54
C ILE A 498 -3.27 28.53 10.10
N LEU A 499 -2.90 27.93 8.96
CA LEU A 499 -3.45 26.68 8.44
C LEU A 499 -2.37 25.58 8.36
N GLU A 500 -1.26 25.71 9.10
CA GLU A 500 -0.17 24.72 9.15
C GLU A 500 -0.41 23.62 10.21
N ASN A 501 -1.41 23.87 11.06
CA ASN A 501 -1.65 23.23 12.35
C ASN A 501 -3.15 23.24 12.74
N ASP A 502 -4.00 23.85 11.89
CA ASP A 502 -5.45 23.68 11.88
C ASP A 502 -5.80 22.43 11.04
N ASP A 503 -7.04 21.94 11.16
CA ASP A 503 -7.51 20.88 10.26
C ASP A 503 -7.77 21.40 8.84
N TYR A 504 -7.99 22.71 8.64
CA TYR A 504 -8.45 23.30 7.37
C TYR A 504 -7.33 23.58 6.35
N LEU A 505 -7.50 23.15 5.09
CA LEU A 505 -6.60 23.48 3.98
C LEU A 505 -6.82 24.91 3.40
N PRO A 506 -5.81 25.55 2.76
CA PRO A 506 -5.98 26.82 2.03
C PRO A 506 -6.65 26.63 0.65
N ASN A 507 -7.23 27.69 0.07
CA ASN A 507 -7.95 27.60 -1.23
C ASN A 507 -7.05 27.38 -2.46
N ASN A 508 -5.71 27.43 -2.32
CA ASN A 508 -4.79 27.06 -3.39
C ASN A 508 -4.32 25.61 -3.34
N ASP A 509 -4.65 24.87 -2.28
CA ASP A 509 -4.32 23.45 -2.20
C ASP A 509 -5.19 22.66 -3.19
N VAL A 510 -4.60 21.61 -3.76
CA VAL A 510 -5.29 20.74 -4.73
C VAL A 510 -6.17 19.69 -4.05
N ASN A 511 -5.93 19.43 -2.75
CA ASN A 511 -6.69 18.49 -1.94
C ASN A 511 -7.89 19.14 -1.22
N ASN A 512 -7.99 20.47 -1.20
CA ASN A 512 -9.09 21.17 -0.53
C ASN A 512 -10.43 20.87 -1.21
N LEU A 513 -11.30 20.13 -0.52
CA LEU A 513 -12.64 19.74 -0.99
C LEU A 513 -13.71 20.83 -0.74
N GLY A 514 -13.38 21.82 0.09
CA GLY A 514 -14.28 22.87 0.55
C GLY A 514 -14.08 24.23 -0.12
N ILE A 515 -14.45 25.29 0.61
CA ILE A 515 -14.05 26.67 0.33
C ILE A 515 -13.71 27.32 1.67
N THR A 516 -12.44 27.61 1.90
CA THR A 516 -11.92 28.11 3.17
C THR A 516 -12.13 29.62 3.29
N ALA A 517 -12.75 30.05 4.40
CA ALA A 517 -13.01 31.45 4.70
C ALA A 517 -12.46 31.85 6.07
N LEU A 518 -11.45 32.73 6.07
CA LEU A 518 -10.81 33.28 7.28
C LEU A 518 -11.42 34.61 7.72
N SER A 519 -11.61 34.80 9.02
CA SER A 519 -12.11 36.06 9.59
C SER A 519 -11.61 36.34 11.01
N GLN A 520 -11.51 37.62 11.40
CA GLN A 520 -11.21 38.00 12.78
C GLN A 520 -12.51 38.12 13.58
N ILE A 521 -12.65 37.30 14.64
CA ILE A 521 -13.79 37.33 15.56
C ILE A 521 -13.45 37.98 16.92
N GLY A 522 -12.15 38.17 17.23
CA GLY A 522 -11.72 38.79 18.48
C GLY A 522 -10.21 39.08 18.57
N GLY A 523 -9.71 39.11 19.80
CA GLY A 523 -8.33 39.50 20.14
C GLY A 523 -8.25 40.84 20.87
N ASN A 524 -7.02 41.29 21.15
CA ASN A 524 -6.73 42.63 21.68
C ASN A 524 -5.93 43.53 20.70
N ALA A 525 -5.56 42.99 19.53
CA ALA A 525 -4.82 43.67 18.47
C ALA A 525 -5.46 45.02 18.08
N LEU A 526 -4.60 46.04 18.00
CA LEU A 526 -4.89 47.40 17.53
C LEU A 526 -4.22 47.71 16.18
N GLY A 527 -3.32 46.82 15.73
CA GLY A 527 -2.66 46.87 14.43
C GLY A 527 -3.60 46.54 13.26
N THR A 528 -3.01 46.46 12.06
CA THR A 528 -3.76 46.03 10.86
C THR A 528 -3.65 44.52 10.70
N VAL A 529 -4.80 43.84 10.66
CA VAL A 529 -4.94 42.40 10.36
C VAL A 529 -5.52 42.25 8.95
N THR A 530 -4.93 41.38 8.14
CA THR A 530 -5.49 40.87 6.89
C THR A 530 -5.24 39.37 6.79
N PHE A 531 -6.20 38.61 6.29
CA PHE A 531 -6.06 37.17 6.01
C PHE A 531 -5.95 36.95 4.51
N ASP A 532 -5.17 35.95 4.14
CA ASP A 532 -5.14 35.38 2.80
C ASP A 532 -5.59 33.92 2.88
N ALA A 533 -6.88 33.68 2.57
CA ALA A 533 -7.44 32.32 2.56
C ALA A 533 -6.97 31.50 1.35
N ASP A 534 -6.35 32.13 0.35
CA ASP A 534 -5.73 31.43 -0.78
C ASP A 534 -4.34 30.89 -0.41
N THR A 535 -3.75 31.26 0.73
CA THR A 535 -2.44 30.76 1.17
C THR A 535 -2.35 30.33 2.64
N GLY A 536 -3.40 30.55 3.44
CA GLY A 536 -3.44 30.23 4.88
C GLY A 536 -2.80 31.26 5.79
N PHE A 537 -2.25 32.36 5.26
CA PHE A 537 -1.52 33.34 6.06
C PHE A 537 -2.41 34.40 6.70
N ILE A 538 -2.19 34.65 7.99
CA ILE A 538 -2.50 35.95 8.61
C ILE A 538 -1.31 36.88 8.41
N ILE A 539 -1.58 38.08 7.89
CA ILE A 539 -0.61 39.17 7.77
C ILE A 539 -0.98 40.23 8.81
N TYR A 540 -0.04 40.51 9.73
CA TYR A 540 -0.21 41.48 10.80
C TYR A 540 0.81 42.61 10.72
N THR A 541 0.37 43.84 11.02
CA THR A 541 1.26 44.99 11.20
C THR A 541 0.92 45.70 12.51
N PRO A 542 1.71 45.51 13.59
CA PRO A 542 1.45 46.11 14.90
C PRO A 542 1.58 47.64 14.87
N VAL A 543 0.77 48.31 15.69
CA VAL A 543 0.92 49.75 15.93
C VAL A 543 1.88 50.01 17.08
N LEU A 544 2.54 51.17 17.05
CA LEU A 544 3.49 51.64 18.07
C LEU A 544 3.06 51.38 19.53
N SER A 545 1.77 51.57 19.85
CA SER A 545 1.23 51.39 21.20
C SER A 545 1.26 49.96 21.72
N GLU A 546 1.70 49.00 20.91
CA GLU A 546 1.84 47.58 21.23
C GLU A 546 3.30 47.16 21.46
N SER A 547 4.29 48.06 21.28
CA SER A 547 5.70 47.74 21.56
C SER A 547 5.90 47.25 23.00
N ASN A 548 6.72 46.21 23.16
CA ASN A 548 6.94 45.48 24.41
C ASN A 548 5.64 44.91 25.03
N SER A 549 4.76 44.35 24.20
CA SER A 549 3.53 43.69 24.67
C SER A 549 3.22 42.40 23.90
N THR A 550 2.49 41.50 24.56
CA THR A 550 1.86 40.36 23.90
C THR A 550 0.48 40.78 23.40
N ILE A 551 0.23 40.67 22.10
CA ILE A 551 -1.09 40.84 21.52
C ILE A 551 -1.67 39.49 21.07
N THR A 552 -2.98 39.45 20.89
CA THR A 552 -3.69 38.31 20.34
C THR A 552 -4.66 38.74 19.25
N VAL A 553 -4.79 37.88 18.23
CA VAL A 553 -5.88 37.88 17.26
C VAL A 553 -6.64 36.57 17.47
N ILE A 554 -7.96 36.64 17.67
CA ILE A 554 -8.81 35.44 17.66
C ILE A 554 -9.46 35.40 16.28
N TYR A 555 -9.16 34.35 15.52
CA TYR A 555 -9.72 34.13 14.20
C TYR A 555 -10.79 33.04 14.23
N GLN A 556 -11.53 32.96 13.14
CA GLN A 556 -12.41 31.86 12.79
C GLN A 556 -12.12 31.48 11.35
N VAL A 557 -11.87 30.19 11.16
CA VAL A 557 -11.81 29.51 9.86
C VAL A 557 -13.13 28.77 9.66
N CYS A 558 -13.58 28.65 8.42
CA CYS A 558 -14.80 27.93 8.07
C CYS A 558 -14.70 27.31 6.68
N ASN A 559 -15.32 26.14 6.49
CA ASN A 559 -15.78 25.69 5.19
C ASN A 559 -17.05 26.44 4.83
N VAL A 560 -17.12 26.97 3.61
CA VAL A 560 -18.30 27.67 3.08
C VAL A 560 -18.90 27.02 1.84
N ALA A 561 -18.44 25.81 1.48
CA ALA A 561 -19.08 24.96 0.48
C ALA A 561 -20.36 24.29 1.01
N VAL A 562 -20.41 23.99 2.32
CA VAL A 562 -21.47 23.22 2.99
C VAL A 562 -22.49 24.10 3.74
N ASP A 563 -23.72 23.60 3.96
CA ASP A 563 -24.82 24.28 4.67
C ASP A 563 -25.41 23.36 5.76
N PRO A 564 -25.19 23.64 7.06
CA PRO A 564 -24.52 24.82 7.61
C PRO A 564 -22.99 24.78 7.44
N ASN A 565 -22.38 25.95 7.36
CA ASN A 565 -20.92 26.12 7.41
C ASN A 565 -20.31 25.42 8.65
N VAL A 566 -19.32 24.56 8.42
CA VAL A 566 -18.42 24.04 9.46
C VAL A 566 -17.37 25.10 9.78
N CYS A 567 -17.06 25.32 11.06
CA CYS A 567 -16.15 26.39 11.50
C CYS A 567 -15.45 26.09 12.83
N ALA A 568 -14.14 26.33 12.88
CA ALA A 568 -13.33 26.35 14.09
C ALA A 568 -12.82 27.77 14.44
N SER A 569 -12.09 27.92 15.55
CA SER A 569 -11.55 29.22 15.98
C SER A 569 -10.41 29.08 17.00
N ALA A 570 -9.27 29.73 16.73
CA ALA A 570 -8.11 29.75 17.62
C ALA A 570 -7.47 31.15 17.78
N THR A 571 -6.36 31.23 18.51
CA THR A 571 -5.74 32.47 18.98
C THR A 571 -4.28 32.62 18.55
N VAL A 572 -4.04 33.43 17.51
CA VAL A 572 -2.68 33.86 17.15
C VAL A 572 -2.12 34.75 18.27
N THR A 573 -1.06 34.30 18.92
CA THR A 573 -0.37 35.05 20.00
C THR A 573 0.93 35.66 19.48
N ILE A 574 0.95 36.98 19.29
CA ILE A 574 2.10 37.69 18.72
C ILE A 574 2.84 38.47 19.80
N GLN A 575 4.13 38.18 19.96
CA GLN A 575 5.03 38.95 20.82
C GLN A 575 5.55 40.17 20.05
N VAL A 576 5.07 41.35 20.40
CA VAL A 576 5.53 42.62 19.80
C VAL A 576 6.71 43.14 20.62
N GLY A 577 7.90 43.09 20.03
CA GLY A 577 9.15 43.43 20.68
C GLY A 577 9.31 44.92 21.04
N ALA A 578 10.42 45.22 21.70
CA ALA A 578 11.04 46.54 21.52
C ALA A 578 11.47 46.70 20.06
N ASN A 579 11.47 47.92 19.56
CA ASN A 579 12.28 48.24 18.39
C ASN A 579 13.75 48.19 18.81
N THR A 580 14.65 47.76 17.94
CA THR A 580 16.08 47.86 18.20
C THR A 580 16.56 49.24 17.80
N ILE A 581 17.14 49.97 18.74
CA ILE A 581 17.82 51.25 18.47
C ILE A 581 19.31 51.00 18.72
N ASP A 582 20.13 51.37 17.76
CA ASP A 582 21.57 51.05 17.68
C ASP A 582 22.31 52.37 17.44
N ALA A 583 23.06 52.82 18.46
CA ALA A 583 23.79 54.08 18.43
C ALA A 583 25.28 53.82 18.17
N VAL A 584 25.88 54.51 17.19
CA VAL A 584 27.21 54.16 16.66
C VAL A 584 28.23 55.27 16.89
N ASP A 585 29.41 54.93 17.43
CA ASP A 585 30.48 55.91 17.74
C ASP A 585 30.92 56.74 16.50
N ASP A 586 31.05 58.05 16.70
CA ASP A 586 31.43 59.05 15.69
C ASP A 586 32.88 59.55 15.82
N ALA A 587 33.47 60.03 14.71
CA ALA A 587 34.79 60.68 14.72
C ALA A 587 34.89 61.89 13.77
N TYR A 588 35.33 63.04 14.30
CA TYR A 588 35.53 64.29 13.56
C TYR A 588 36.83 65.01 13.97
N THR A 589 37.29 65.99 13.18
CA THR A 589 38.50 66.80 13.46
C THR A 589 38.30 68.28 13.14
N THR A 590 38.97 69.19 13.85
CA THR A 590 38.89 70.65 13.65
C THR A 590 40.07 71.42 14.27
N ASP A 591 40.05 72.76 14.20
CA ASP A 591 41.06 73.66 14.76
C ASP A 591 40.56 74.50 15.96
N THR A 592 41.47 75.19 16.64
CA THR A 592 41.16 76.02 17.84
C THR A 592 40.34 77.29 17.56
N ASN A 593 39.99 77.64 16.32
CA ASN A 593 39.12 78.79 16.04
C ASN A 593 37.69 78.54 16.57
N GLY A 594 37.26 77.28 16.60
CA GLY A 594 35.96 76.84 17.13
C GLY A 594 34.77 77.23 16.26
N GLY A 595 33.58 76.73 16.65
CA GLY A 595 32.36 76.79 15.86
C GLY A 595 31.84 75.40 15.49
N THR A 596 30.81 75.35 14.65
CA THR A 596 30.19 74.10 14.18
C THR A 596 31.06 73.45 13.11
N ILE A 597 31.33 72.16 13.27
CA ILE A 597 32.05 71.35 12.28
C ILE A 597 31.15 71.24 11.05
N SER A 598 31.72 71.44 9.85
CA SER A 598 30.95 71.36 8.60
C SER A 598 30.69 69.91 8.24
N ASP A 599 29.49 69.62 7.74
CA ASP A 599 29.06 68.30 7.30
C ASP A 599 29.23 67.21 8.39
N SER A 600 28.92 67.57 9.65
CA SER A 600 28.87 66.66 10.80
C SER A 600 27.44 66.49 11.31
N ASP A 601 27.02 65.26 11.57
CA ASP A 601 25.75 64.88 12.21
C ASP A 601 25.97 63.54 12.93
N VAL A 602 25.59 63.44 14.22
CA VAL A 602 25.71 62.19 14.99
C VAL A 602 24.62 61.14 14.65
N LEU A 603 23.79 61.40 13.65
CA LEU A 603 22.67 60.51 13.26
C LEU A 603 22.89 59.80 11.92
N ASP A 604 23.98 60.09 11.19
CA ASP A 604 24.23 59.58 9.83
C ASP A 604 24.60 58.07 9.80
N ASN A 605 24.99 57.50 10.95
CA ASN A 605 25.39 56.09 11.16
C ASN A 605 24.42 55.30 12.07
N ASP A 606 23.54 55.98 12.81
CA ASP A 606 22.58 55.40 13.76
C ASP A 606 21.40 54.68 13.07
N THR A 607 20.88 53.60 13.67
CA THR A 607 19.72 52.87 13.11
C THR A 607 18.59 52.57 14.11
N LEU A 608 17.37 52.48 13.58
CA LEU A 608 16.17 51.96 14.23
C LEU A 608 15.64 50.78 13.40
N ASN A 609 15.53 49.60 14.01
CA ASN A 609 15.22 48.33 13.35
C ASN A 609 16.09 48.04 12.11
N GLY A 610 17.36 48.48 12.13
CA GLY A 610 18.29 48.35 10.99
C GLY A 610 18.02 49.31 9.82
N THR A 611 17.11 50.27 9.97
CA THR A 611 16.92 51.38 9.02
C THR A 611 17.55 52.66 9.57
N PRO A 612 18.23 53.49 8.75
CA PRO A 612 18.85 54.73 9.22
C PRO A 612 17.81 55.65 9.89
N VAL A 613 18.15 56.21 11.06
CA VAL A 613 17.23 57.09 11.78
C VAL A 613 17.05 58.42 11.05
N THR A 614 15.88 59.06 11.23
CA THR A 614 15.74 60.49 10.92
C THR A 614 15.52 61.30 12.21
N PRO A 615 15.76 62.62 12.21
CA PRO A 615 15.45 63.50 13.34
C PRO A 615 13.95 63.57 13.74
N GLY A 616 13.06 62.84 13.06
CA GLY A 616 11.67 62.62 13.49
C GLY A 616 11.45 61.33 14.29
N ASP A 617 12.35 60.36 14.19
CA ASP A 617 12.21 59.01 14.75
C ASP A 617 12.91 58.86 16.10
N VAL A 618 13.87 59.74 16.40
CA VAL A 618 14.65 59.77 17.65
C VAL A 618 14.57 61.10 18.39
N ILE A 619 14.68 61.04 19.72
CA ILE A 619 14.99 62.16 20.62
C ILE A 619 16.48 62.05 20.94
N LEU A 620 17.28 62.85 20.24
CA LEU A 620 18.70 63.02 20.54
C LEU A 620 18.86 63.79 21.85
N THR A 621 19.69 63.27 22.76
CA THR A 621 20.09 63.97 23.99
C THR A 621 21.59 63.89 24.21
N SER A 622 22.17 64.97 24.71
CA SER A 622 23.59 65.06 25.08
C SER A 622 23.75 65.92 26.33
N THR A 623 24.91 65.86 26.98
CA THR A 623 25.30 66.84 28.02
C THR A 623 26.53 67.58 27.54
N PRO A 624 26.42 68.85 27.09
CA PRO A 624 27.56 69.65 26.64
C PRO A 624 28.68 69.71 27.68
N THR A 625 29.92 69.60 27.22
CA THR A 625 31.12 69.79 28.06
C THR A 625 31.53 71.27 28.06
N ASP A 626 32.64 71.62 28.72
CA ASP A 626 33.20 72.98 28.60
C ASP A 626 33.76 73.22 27.17
N GLU A 627 33.96 72.17 26.38
CA GLU A 627 34.64 72.15 25.07
C GLU A 627 33.74 71.75 23.88
N LEU A 628 32.82 70.80 24.04
CA LEU A 628 31.96 70.27 22.96
C LEU A 628 30.46 70.45 23.25
N THR A 629 29.68 70.70 22.20
CA THR A 629 28.21 70.74 22.22
C THR A 629 27.67 70.02 20.99
N ILE A 630 26.80 69.03 21.16
CA ILE A 630 25.96 68.50 20.08
C ILE A 630 24.67 69.32 20.04
N ASN A 631 24.26 69.76 18.85
CA ASN A 631 23.11 70.62 18.62
C ASN A 631 21.79 69.82 18.55
N GLU A 632 20.63 70.50 18.55
CA GLU A 632 19.30 69.86 18.39
C GLU A 632 19.08 69.23 16.99
N ASP A 633 19.97 69.53 16.04
CA ASP A 633 19.98 69.02 14.66
C ASP A 633 21.14 68.05 14.40
N GLY A 634 21.67 67.40 15.44
CA GLY A 634 22.72 66.38 15.34
C GLY A 634 24.15 66.93 15.15
N SER A 635 24.28 68.15 14.62
CA SER A 635 25.59 68.73 14.29
C SER A 635 26.45 69.08 15.52
N ILE A 636 27.78 69.00 15.38
CA ILE A 636 28.72 69.18 16.50
C ILE A 636 29.38 70.57 16.47
N THR A 637 29.35 71.27 17.60
CA THR A 637 29.97 72.58 17.84
C THR A 637 31.09 72.49 18.86
N VAL A 638 32.28 72.99 18.50
CA VAL A 638 33.41 73.18 19.42
C VAL A 638 33.39 74.58 20.00
N ASN A 639 33.48 74.68 21.33
CA ASN A 639 33.44 75.96 22.05
C ASN A 639 34.70 76.80 21.75
N PRO A 640 34.57 78.09 21.41
CA PRO A 640 35.72 78.95 21.10
C PRO A 640 36.71 79.07 22.26
N GLY A 641 37.99 78.75 22.00
CA GLY A 641 39.05 78.73 23.02
C GLY A 641 39.24 77.39 23.73
N THR A 642 38.59 76.32 23.26
CA THR A 642 39.04 74.93 23.50
C THR A 642 40.51 74.80 23.11
N SER A 643 41.31 74.11 23.92
CA SER A 643 42.73 73.88 23.66
C SER A 643 42.96 72.75 22.65
N GLU A 644 44.21 72.55 22.23
CA GLU A 644 44.60 71.36 21.49
C GLU A 644 44.39 70.07 22.30
N GLY A 645 43.91 69.01 21.63
CA GLY A 645 43.69 67.69 22.23
C GLY A 645 42.47 66.96 21.64
N THR A 646 42.33 65.69 22.01
CA THR A 646 41.15 64.86 21.69
C THR A 646 40.10 65.01 22.78
N TYR A 647 38.88 65.32 22.39
CA TYR A 647 37.72 65.51 23.26
C TYR A 647 36.63 64.50 22.90
N THR A 648 35.89 64.00 23.89
CA THR A 648 34.77 63.08 23.67
C THR A 648 33.54 63.57 24.42
N ILE A 649 32.37 63.36 23.81
CA ILE A 649 31.07 63.62 24.43
C ILE A 649 30.13 62.46 24.08
N SER A 650 29.53 61.86 25.10
CA SER A 650 28.51 60.82 24.94
C SER A 650 27.16 61.45 24.61
N TYR A 651 26.45 60.89 23.64
CA TYR A 651 25.04 61.17 23.41
C TYR A 651 24.17 59.96 23.74
N THR A 652 22.87 60.14 23.61
CA THR A 652 21.86 59.11 23.82
C THR A 652 20.71 59.43 22.89
N ILE A 653 20.51 58.59 21.88
CA ILE A 653 19.28 58.59 21.10
C ILE A 653 18.26 57.69 21.82
N CYS A 654 17.10 58.26 22.10
CA CYS A 654 15.92 57.48 22.49
C CYS A 654 14.94 57.46 21.31
N GLU A 655 14.22 56.36 21.11
CA GLU A 655 13.13 56.31 20.13
C GLU A 655 12.10 57.40 20.47
N ALA A 656 11.83 58.34 19.56
CA ALA A 656 10.89 59.44 19.81
C ALA A 656 9.46 58.95 20.08
N ALA A 657 9.16 57.80 19.48
CA ALA A 657 7.93 57.06 19.62
C ALA A 657 7.83 56.27 20.95
N ASN A 658 8.97 55.85 21.52
CA ASN A 658 9.08 55.19 22.82
C ASN A 658 10.31 55.70 23.61
N PRO A 659 10.18 56.80 24.38
CA PRO A 659 11.32 57.43 25.10
C PRO A 659 11.87 56.63 26.30
N SER A 660 11.66 55.32 26.34
CA SER A 660 12.32 54.37 27.25
C SER A 660 13.18 53.33 26.53
N ASN A 661 13.09 53.27 25.19
CA ASN A 661 13.97 52.54 24.31
C ASN A 661 15.07 53.50 23.85
N CYS A 662 16.31 53.31 24.31
CA CYS A 662 17.42 54.23 24.05
C CYS A 662 18.75 53.47 24.00
N ASP A 663 19.69 53.98 23.22
CA ASP A 663 21.08 53.51 23.20
C ASP A 663 22.08 54.69 23.23
N THR A 664 23.35 54.43 23.51
CA THR A 664 24.35 55.45 23.86
C THR A 664 25.70 55.27 23.16
N ALA A 665 26.00 56.16 22.22
CA ALA A 665 27.30 56.28 21.55
C ALA A 665 28.10 57.50 22.02
N THR A 666 29.34 57.61 21.52
CA THR A 666 30.26 58.69 21.79
C THR A 666 30.79 59.31 20.51
N VAL A 667 30.77 60.65 20.43
CA VAL A 667 31.47 61.39 19.38
C VAL A 667 32.84 61.85 19.86
N THR A 668 33.86 61.53 19.07
CA THR A 668 35.25 61.90 19.28
C THR A 668 35.63 63.06 18.36
N VAL A 669 36.16 64.14 18.93
CA VAL A 669 36.60 65.33 18.19
C VAL A 669 38.06 65.64 18.52
N GLU A 670 38.94 65.63 17.52
CA GLU A 670 40.31 66.15 17.66
C GLU A 670 40.37 67.64 17.35
N VAL A 671 40.93 68.44 18.27
CA VAL A 671 41.09 69.89 18.15
C VAL A 671 42.58 70.23 18.04
N THR A 672 42.96 71.02 17.03
CA THR A 672 44.37 71.30 16.69
C THR A 672 44.71 72.80 16.72
N GLN A 673 45.93 73.16 17.13
CA GLN A 673 46.32 74.55 17.39
C GLN A 673 46.50 75.40 16.12
N GLY A 674 45.71 76.47 16.01
CA GLY A 674 45.93 77.54 15.05
C GLY A 674 47.12 78.43 15.45
N ALA A 675 48.14 78.48 14.59
CA ALA A 675 49.38 79.21 14.84
C ALA A 675 49.21 80.74 14.87
N ALA A 676 50.16 81.43 15.50
CA ALA A 676 50.31 82.89 15.44
C ALA A 676 51.55 83.26 14.63
N ASN A 677 51.48 84.36 13.87
CA ASN A 677 52.50 84.81 12.88
C ASN A 677 53.91 85.01 13.45
N VAL A 678 54.62 83.90 13.73
CA VAL A 678 56.06 83.86 13.86
C VAL A 678 56.64 83.92 12.46
N ILE A 679 57.47 84.93 12.21
CA ILE A 679 58.43 84.90 11.11
C ILE A 679 59.70 84.24 11.67
N ASP A 680 60.16 83.18 11.01
CA ASP A 680 61.34 82.40 11.41
C ASP A 680 62.33 82.46 10.25
N ALA A 681 63.46 83.14 10.46
CA ALA A 681 64.51 83.29 9.44
C ALA A 681 65.63 82.27 9.72
N VAL A 682 65.90 81.38 8.77
CA VAL A 682 66.69 80.18 9.02
C VAL A 682 68.04 80.24 8.29
N ASP A 683 69.16 80.08 9.02
CA ASP A 683 70.52 80.10 8.46
C ASP A 683 70.68 79.16 7.24
N ASP A 684 70.72 79.70 6.02
CA ASP A 684 70.99 78.90 4.82
C ASP A 684 72.39 78.26 4.83
N SER A 685 72.51 77.13 4.14
CA SER A 685 73.81 76.52 3.84
C SER A 685 73.87 76.04 2.40
N TYR A 686 74.76 76.65 1.60
CA TYR A 686 74.98 76.28 0.20
C TYR A 686 76.42 75.82 -0.04
N ASN A 687 76.59 74.92 -1.00
CA ASN A 687 77.90 74.51 -1.49
C ASN A 687 78.15 75.14 -2.86
N ALA A 688 79.37 75.63 -3.09
CA ALA A 688 79.80 76.18 -4.38
C ALA A 688 81.19 75.66 -4.77
N ASP A 689 81.52 75.76 -6.05
CA ASP A 689 82.87 75.52 -6.55
C ASP A 689 83.65 76.83 -6.73
N THR A 690 84.90 76.73 -7.15
CA THR A 690 85.77 77.90 -7.39
C THR A 690 85.52 78.59 -8.76
N THR A 691 84.48 78.19 -9.51
CA THR A 691 84.16 78.76 -10.83
C THR A 691 83.41 80.10 -10.70
N GLY A 692 82.54 80.22 -9.69
CA GLY A 692 81.81 81.45 -9.35
C GLY A 692 80.61 81.79 -10.25
N GLY A 693 79.66 82.57 -9.72
CA GLY A 693 78.37 82.86 -10.33
C GLY A 693 77.20 82.72 -9.33
N ILE A 694 75.97 82.74 -9.83
CA ILE A 694 74.77 82.39 -9.05
C ILE A 694 74.83 80.89 -8.71
N ILE A 695 74.57 80.54 -7.46
CA ILE A 695 74.42 79.14 -7.02
C ILE A 695 73.08 78.63 -7.58
N SER A 696 73.13 77.57 -8.40
CA SER A 696 71.94 77.08 -9.10
C SER A 696 70.96 76.46 -8.10
N GLY A 697 69.76 77.03 -7.98
CA GLY A 697 68.75 76.58 -7.01
C GLY A 697 69.02 77.04 -5.58
N SER A 698 69.68 78.19 -5.38
CA SER A 698 69.62 78.92 -4.10
C SER A 698 68.56 80.01 -4.17
N ASP A 699 67.68 80.07 -3.17
CA ASP A 699 66.89 81.23 -2.76
C ASP A 699 66.87 81.26 -1.23
N VAL A 700 67.25 82.38 -0.61
CA VAL A 700 67.29 82.53 0.86
C VAL A 700 65.92 82.53 1.53
N LEU A 701 64.85 82.30 0.77
CA LEU A 701 63.49 82.17 1.25
C LEU A 701 62.96 80.72 1.21
N ASP A 702 63.70 79.76 0.63
CA ASP A 702 63.23 78.36 0.48
C ASP A 702 62.99 77.66 1.84
N ASN A 703 63.70 78.09 2.89
CA ASN A 703 63.64 77.57 4.25
C ASN A 703 63.02 78.54 5.28
N ASP A 704 62.85 79.81 4.93
CA ASP A 704 62.22 80.83 5.78
C ASP A 704 60.70 80.63 5.85
N THR A 705 60.08 80.87 7.01
CA THR A 705 58.64 80.65 7.18
C THR A 705 57.90 81.79 7.90
N LEU A 706 56.60 81.89 7.62
CA LEU A 706 55.63 82.70 8.34
C LEU A 706 54.49 81.78 8.79
N ASN A 707 54.37 81.50 10.09
CA ASN A 707 53.56 80.40 10.65
C ASN A 707 54.01 78.97 10.23
N GLY A 708 55.26 78.76 9.80
CA GLY A 708 55.69 77.46 9.27
C GLY A 708 55.28 77.19 7.82
N ALA A 709 54.58 78.14 7.16
CA ALA A 709 54.42 78.14 5.70
C ALA A 709 55.57 78.92 5.06
N SER A 710 56.15 78.40 3.97
CA SER A 710 57.23 79.04 3.22
C SER A 710 56.84 80.44 2.74
N VAL A 711 57.75 81.41 2.88
CA VAL A 711 57.50 82.80 2.49
C VAL A 711 57.88 83.09 1.03
N THR A 712 57.28 84.13 0.44
CA THR A 712 57.71 84.68 -0.84
C THR A 712 58.06 86.16 -0.74
N LEU A 713 58.69 86.72 -1.78
CA LEU A 713 58.95 88.17 -1.91
C LEU A 713 57.67 89.05 -1.99
N GLU A 714 56.46 88.47 -2.02
CA GLU A 714 55.21 89.21 -1.80
C GLU A 714 54.82 89.27 -0.31
N ASP A 715 55.26 88.31 0.50
CA ASP A 715 54.95 88.17 1.94
C ASP A 715 55.99 88.84 2.85
N VAL A 716 57.26 88.91 2.41
CA VAL A 716 58.38 89.46 3.19
C VAL A 716 59.23 90.48 2.43
N ILE A 717 59.84 91.41 3.17
CA ILE A 717 60.83 92.36 2.63
C ILE A 717 62.24 91.90 2.99
N LEU A 718 62.89 91.22 2.04
CA LEU A 718 64.29 90.78 2.13
C LEU A 718 65.27 91.96 2.10
N ASN A 719 66.23 91.98 3.03
CA ASN A 719 67.30 92.97 3.11
C ASN A 719 68.66 92.30 3.39
N SER A 720 69.69 92.62 2.62
CA SER A 720 71.07 92.10 2.82
C SER A 720 72.12 93.21 2.66
N THR A 721 73.39 92.89 2.88
CA THR A 721 74.53 93.76 2.51
C THR A 721 75.65 92.90 1.91
N PRO A 722 75.96 93.03 0.61
CA PRO A 722 76.98 92.23 -0.06
C PRO A 722 78.37 92.30 0.58
N THR A 723 79.11 91.20 0.53
CA THR A 723 80.50 91.08 0.99
C THR A 723 81.47 91.13 -0.21
N ASP A 724 82.78 91.04 0.04
CA ASP A 724 83.75 90.95 -1.06
C ASP A 724 83.62 89.61 -1.82
N GLU A 725 83.10 88.56 -1.18
CA GLU A 725 82.99 87.20 -1.72
C GLU A 725 81.57 86.72 -2.07
N LEU A 726 80.52 87.26 -1.43
CA LEU A 726 79.12 86.82 -1.60
C LEU A 726 78.15 88.00 -1.84
N THR A 727 77.12 87.75 -2.64
CA THR A 727 75.99 88.67 -2.89
C THR A 727 74.67 87.91 -2.84
N ILE A 728 73.69 88.39 -2.07
CA ILE A 728 72.28 87.97 -2.19
C ILE A 728 71.61 88.97 -3.14
N ASN A 729 70.85 88.47 -4.11
CA ASN A 729 70.22 89.26 -5.17
C ASN A 729 68.84 89.80 -4.77
N GLU A 730 68.26 90.70 -5.58
CA GLU A 730 66.89 91.22 -5.37
C GLU A 730 65.79 90.15 -5.60
N ASP A 731 66.15 88.98 -6.15
CA ASP A 731 65.30 87.82 -6.38
C ASP A 731 65.59 86.65 -5.42
N GLY A 732 66.16 86.94 -4.25
CA GLY A 732 66.49 85.93 -3.22
C GLY A 732 67.76 85.11 -3.49
N SER A 733 68.17 84.98 -4.75
CA SER A 733 69.26 84.07 -5.15
C SER A 733 70.65 84.48 -4.65
N VAL A 734 71.48 83.50 -4.30
CA VAL A 734 72.85 83.71 -3.78
C VAL A 734 73.90 83.57 -4.87
N SER A 735 74.85 84.51 -4.90
CA SER A 735 75.94 84.58 -5.86
C SER A 735 77.32 84.58 -5.18
N VAL A 736 78.23 83.76 -5.67
CA VAL A 736 79.66 83.77 -5.32
C VAL A 736 80.42 84.67 -6.29
N ASN A 737 81.11 85.69 -5.76
CA ASN A 737 81.85 86.64 -6.57
C ASN A 737 83.04 85.96 -7.30
N PRO A 738 83.31 86.26 -8.59
CA PRO A 738 84.35 85.56 -9.35
C PRO A 738 85.76 85.75 -8.77
N GLY A 739 86.41 84.64 -8.41
CA GLY A 739 87.75 84.61 -7.83
C GLY A 739 87.81 84.28 -6.34
N THR A 740 86.67 84.06 -5.68
CA THR A 740 86.60 83.49 -4.33
C THR A 740 87.32 82.13 -4.28
N THR A 741 88.18 81.94 -3.28
CA THR A 741 88.95 80.70 -3.07
C THR A 741 88.16 79.65 -2.32
N ALA A 742 88.60 78.38 -2.33
CA ALA A 742 88.03 77.36 -1.46
C ALA A 742 88.16 77.75 0.03
N GLY A 743 87.04 77.64 0.77
CA GLY A 743 86.86 78.13 2.13
C GLY A 743 85.37 78.38 2.45
N THR A 744 85.04 78.58 3.71
CA THR A 744 83.68 78.95 4.14
C THR A 744 83.54 80.47 4.25
N TYR A 745 82.47 81.00 3.67
CA TYR A 745 82.12 82.42 3.65
C TYR A 745 80.68 82.59 4.15
N THR A 746 80.37 83.75 4.74
CA THR A 746 79.01 84.03 5.23
C THR A 746 78.51 85.42 4.85
N ILE A 747 77.19 85.57 4.71
CA ILE A 747 76.49 86.83 4.51
C ILE A 747 75.15 86.79 5.25
N SER A 748 74.88 87.81 6.07
CA SER A 748 73.63 87.93 6.83
C SER A 748 72.55 88.68 6.06
N TYR A 749 71.30 88.26 6.21
CA TYR A 749 70.12 88.96 5.71
C TYR A 749 69.04 89.05 6.80
N THR A 750 68.07 89.93 6.58
CA THR A 750 66.90 90.11 7.44
C THR A 750 65.66 90.08 6.57
N ILE A 751 64.68 89.26 6.94
CA ILE A 751 63.32 89.33 6.42
C ILE A 751 62.40 90.01 7.43
N CYS A 752 61.43 90.78 6.92
CA CYS A 752 60.38 91.42 7.70
C CYS A 752 59.03 91.11 7.07
N GLU A 753 58.03 90.76 7.86
CA GLU A 753 56.65 90.53 7.38
C GLU A 753 56.14 91.81 6.69
N ALA A 754 55.78 91.72 5.40
CA ALA A 754 55.38 92.89 4.60
C ALA A 754 54.09 93.55 5.14
N ALA A 755 53.25 92.78 5.83
CA ALA A 755 52.08 93.27 6.57
C ALA A 755 52.42 93.93 7.92
N ASN A 756 53.58 93.61 8.52
CA ASN A 756 53.95 94.03 9.88
C ASN A 756 55.48 94.22 10.04
N MET A 757 55.96 95.42 9.70
CA MET A 757 57.38 95.79 9.76
C MET A 757 58.00 95.86 11.18
N GLU A 758 57.31 95.43 12.23
CA GLU A 758 57.91 95.16 13.56
C GLU A 758 58.15 93.66 13.81
N ASN A 759 57.63 92.78 12.93
CA ASN A 759 57.89 91.33 12.91
C ASN A 759 58.98 91.04 11.87
N CYS A 760 60.22 90.91 12.32
CA CYS A 760 61.39 90.65 11.48
C CYS A 760 62.33 89.68 12.18
N ASP A 761 62.99 88.82 11.40
CA ASP A 761 64.06 87.96 11.90
C ASP A 761 65.27 87.94 10.95
N THR A 762 66.41 87.43 11.41
CA THR A 762 67.73 87.63 10.79
C THR A 762 68.57 86.36 10.75
N ALA A 763 68.81 85.87 9.53
CA ALA A 763 69.55 84.66 9.24
C ALA A 763 70.89 84.92 8.53
N THR A 764 71.68 83.85 8.40
CA THR A 764 73.07 83.89 7.93
C THR A 764 73.31 82.81 6.88
N VAL A 765 73.35 83.22 5.61
CA VAL A 765 73.80 82.34 4.53
C VAL A 765 75.24 81.94 4.78
N THR A 766 75.49 80.64 4.81
CA THR A 766 76.83 80.03 4.85
C THR A 766 77.13 79.36 3.52
N VAL A 767 78.06 79.91 2.75
CA VAL A 767 78.54 79.28 1.50
C VAL A 767 79.87 78.60 1.74
N VAL A 768 79.91 77.27 1.60
CA VAL A 768 81.16 76.50 1.61
C VAL A 768 81.65 76.32 0.18
N VAL A 769 82.72 77.04 -0.18
CA VAL A 769 83.39 76.90 -1.46
C VAL A 769 84.39 75.74 -1.35
N THR A 770 84.22 74.67 -2.12
CA THR A 770 85.00 73.43 -1.98
C THR A 770 85.72 72.98 -3.26
N GLU A 771 86.64 72.02 -3.10
CA GLU A 771 87.25 71.22 -4.15
C GLU A 771 86.75 69.77 -3.92
N GLY A 772 85.65 69.38 -4.58
CA GLY A 772 84.63 68.47 -4.03
C GLY A 772 84.85 66.94 -4.10
N MET A 773 84.27 66.24 -3.11
CA MET A 773 84.17 64.77 -2.86
C MET A 773 83.04 64.53 -1.82
N ALA A 774 82.32 63.41 -1.67
CA ALA A 774 82.03 62.20 -2.47
C ALA A 774 80.83 61.43 -1.81
N ASN A 775 80.29 60.38 -2.44
CA ASN A 775 79.08 59.63 -1.98
C ASN A 775 79.38 58.51 -0.94
N VAL A 776 78.33 58.06 -0.23
CA VAL A 776 78.32 56.97 0.78
C VAL A 776 77.06 56.10 0.61
N ILE A 777 77.15 54.78 0.80
CA ILE A 777 76.04 53.80 0.75
C ILE A 777 75.88 53.09 2.11
N ASP A 778 74.67 52.60 2.43
CA ASP A 778 74.28 52.02 3.73
C ASP A 778 73.22 50.93 3.47
N ALA A 779 73.44 49.69 3.96
CA ALA A 779 72.57 48.54 3.70
C ALA A 779 71.94 47.94 4.97
N VAL A 780 70.68 47.46 4.91
CA VAL A 780 69.84 47.20 6.10
C VAL A 780 69.22 45.80 6.12
N ASP A 781 69.23 45.12 7.28
CA ASP A 781 68.68 43.75 7.42
C ASP A 781 67.15 43.67 7.24
N ASP A 782 66.68 42.64 6.54
CA ASP A 782 65.27 42.38 6.18
C ASP A 782 64.66 41.20 6.95
N ALA A 783 63.32 41.20 7.10
CA ALA A 783 62.59 40.09 7.70
C ALA A 783 61.20 39.87 7.07
N TYR A 784 60.89 38.61 6.72
CA TYR A 784 59.60 38.18 6.15
C TYR A 784 59.11 36.87 6.81
N ALA A 785 57.82 36.56 6.64
CA ALA A 785 57.22 35.29 7.03
C ALA A 785 56.38 34.72 5.87
N TRP A 786 56.30 33.39 5.75
CA TRP A 786 55.65 32.72 4.62
C TRP A 786 55.08 31.35 5.01
N ASP A 787 53.87 31.03 4.55
CA ASP A 787 53.06 29.91 5.04
C ASP A 787 52.82 28.77 4.03
N THR A 788 53.22 28.95 2.76
CA THR A 788 52.76 28.11 1.65
C THR A 788 53.87 27.71 0.66
N THR A 789 53.58 26.68 -0.14
CA THR A 789 54.54 25.89 -0.94
C THR A 789 55.34 26.69 -1.98
N SER A 790 56.59 27.02 -1.64
CA SER A 790 57.70 27.42 -2.53
C SER A 790 57.36 28.36 -3.70
N GLY A 791 57.52 29.67 -3.48
CA GLY A 791 57.37 30.69 -4.50
C GLY A 791 58.12 31.98 -4.16
N VAL A 792 57.81 33.05 -4.89
CA VAL A 792 58.21 34.41 -4.50
C VAL A 792 57.32 34.85 -3.34
N ILE A 793 57.92 35.38 -2.27
CA ILE A 793 57.21 35.98 -1.15
C ILE A 793 56.57 37.27 -1.68
N THR A 794 55.23 37.37 -1.62
CA THR A 794 54.50 38.55 -2.11
C THR A 794 54.96 39.82 -1.38
N ASP A 795 55.10 40.90 -2.15
CA ASP A 795 55.52 42.23 -1.67
C ASP A 795 56.87 42.25 -0.92
N SER A 796 57.74 41.26 -1.16
CA SER A 796 59.14 41.30 -0.71
C SER A 796 60.03 42.05 -1.70
N ASN A 797 60.89 42.93 -1.19
CA ASN A 797 61.99 43.58 -1.90
C ASN A 797 63.09 43.99 -0.91
N VAL A 798 64.32 43.54 -1.13
CA VAL A 798 65.47 43.81 -0.25
C VAL A 798 66.06 45.22 -0.37
N LEU A 799 65.46 46.11 -1.17
CA LEU A 799 65.95 47.49 -1.36
C LEU A 799 65.07 48.56 -0.70
N ASP A 800 63.96 48.19 -0.08
CA ASP A 800 62.97 49.16 0.42
C ASP A 800 63.46 49.96 1.65
N ASN A 801 64.50 49.46 2.32
CA ASN A 801 65.16 50.04 3.51
C ASN A 801 66.60 50.53 3.26
N ASP A 802 67.26 50.09 2.17
CA ASP A 802 68.62 50.45 1.76
C ASP A 802 68.75 51.92 1.31
N THR A 803 69.90 52.58 1.57
CA THR A 803 70.09 53.99 1.16
C THR A 803 71.44 54.34 0.52
N LEU A 804 71.43 55.33 -0.37
CA LEU A 804 72.60 56.02 -0.91
C LEU A 804 72.53 57.50 -0.48
N ASN A 805 73.53 57.96 0.27
CA ASN A 805 73.55 59.27 0.95
C ASN A 805 72.31 59.54 1.84
N GLY A 806 71.63 58.50 2.35
CA GLY A 806 70.39 58.63 3.14
C GLY A 806 69.11 58.79 2.31
N VAL A 807 69.15 58.56 0.99
CA VAL A 807 67.97 58.44 0.12
C VAL A 807 67.79 56.99 -0.29
N SER A 808 66.56 56.46 -0.24
CA SER A 808 66.24 55.07 -0.63
C SER A 808 66.73 54.75 -2.04
N VAL A 809 67.32 53.56 -2.22
CA VAL A 809 67.91 53.16 -3.51
C VAL A 809 66.93 52.43 -4.41
N THR A 810 67.23 52.42 -5.71
CA THR A 810 66.60 51.51 -6.67
C THR A 810 67.67 50.71 -7.44
N LEU A 811 67.26 49.67 -8.17
CA LEU A 811 68.12 48.92 -9.10
C LEU A 811 68.73 49.77 -10.25
N ALA A 812 68.39 51.07 -10.36
CA ALA A 812 69.10 52.01 -11.22
C ALA A 812 70.30 52.69 -10.52
N ASP A 813 70.25 52.81 -9.19
CA ASP A 813 71.23 53.50 -8.34
C ASP A 813 72.27 52.53 -7.76
N VAL A 814 71.89 51.25 -7.59
CA VAL A 814 72.76 50.19 -7.05
C VAL A 814 72.81 48.94 -7.92
N ILE A 815 73.92 48.22 -7.83
CA ILE A 815 74.05 46.84 -8.32
C ILE A 815 73.86 45.92 -7.11
N LEU A 816 72.69 45.28 -7.04
CA LEU A 816 72.38 44.22 -6.08
C LEU A 816 73.07 42.91 -6.47
N THR A 817 73.66 42.22 -5.50
CA THR A 817 74.24 40.88 -5.65
C THR A 817 73.96 40.00 -4.44
N SER A 818 73.66 38.73 -4.66
CA SER A 818 73.39 37.72 -3.62
C SER A 818 74.10 36.41 -3.96
N THR A 819 74.01 35.42 -3.06
CA THR A 819 74.32 34.02 -3.40
C THR A 819 73.21 33.14 -2.84
N PRO A 820 72.38 32.50 -3.68
CA PRO A 820 71.30 31.63 -3.23
C PRO A 820 71.77 30.53 -2.28
N THR A 821 70.94 30.18 -1.30
CA THR A 821 71.12 28.99 -0.45
C THR A 821 70.38 27.80 -1.07
N ASP A 822 70.37 26.64 -0.38
CA ASP A 822 69.53 25.53 -0.81
C ASP A 822 68.03 25.86 -0.62
N GLU A 823 67.71 26.79 0.30
CA GLU A 823 66.36 27.11 0.79
C GLU A 823 65.81 28.48 0.34
N LEU A 824 66.67 29.48 0.10
CA LEU A 824 66.28 30.86 -0.26
C LEU A 824 67.02 31.38 -1.51
N THR A 825 66.32 32.20 -2.30
CA THR A 825 66.84 32.92 -3.46
C THR A 825 66.41 34.39 -3.42
N ILE A 826 67.31 35.33 -3.73
CA ILE A 826 66.95 36.73 -4.03
C ILE A 826 67.02 36.92 -5.55
N ASN A 827 65.97 37.46 -6.14
CA ASN A 827 65.76 37.60 -7.59
C ASN A 827 66.45 38.86 -8.17
N GLU A 828 66.54 38.94 -9.50
CA GLU A 828 67.13 40.09 -10.21
C GLU A 828 66.32 41.40 -10.04
N ASP A 829 65.08 41.32 -9.57
CA ASP A 829 64.20 42.46 -9.26
C ASP A 829 64.19 42.86 -7.77
N GLY A 830 64.98 42.18 -6.93
CA GLY A 830 65.07 42.42 -5.48
C GLY A 830 64.14 41.57 -4.63
N SER A 831 63.18 40.86 -5.23
CA SER A 831 62.23 40.01 -4.48
C SER A 831 62.86 38.73 -3.91
N VAL A 832 62.28 38.21 -2.83
CA VAL A 832 62.77 37.03 -2.10
C VAL A 832 61.90 35.81 -2.40
N SER A 833 62.51 34.65 -2.59
CA SER A 833 61.82 33.40 -2.92
C SER A 833 62.25 32.24 -2.04
N VAL A 834 61.29 31.40 -1.65
CA VAL A 834 61.52 30.14 -0.93
C VAL A 834 61.63 29.00 -1.94
N ASN A 835 62.74 28.26 -1.90
CA ASN A 835 63.02 27.18 -2.84
C ASN A 835 62.14 25.92 -2.57
N PRO A 836 61.81 25.12 -3.61
CA PRO A 836 61.05 23.88 -3.43
C PRO A 836 61.72 22.85 -2.51
N GLY A 837 60.99 22.41 -1.48
CA GLY A 837 61.44 21.41 -0.51
C GLY A 837 62.04 21.99 0.78
N THR A 838 62.04 23.31 0.97
CA THR A 838 62.27 23.96 2.27
C THR A 838 61.21 23.49 3.28
N VAL A 839 61.65 23.06 4.47
CA VAL A 839 60.77 22.60 5.57
C VAL A 839 60.50 23.73 6.57
N GLU A 840 59.61 23.53 7.53
CA GLU A 840 59.37 24.50 8.62
C GLU A 840 60.66 24.97 9.31
N GLY A 841 60.74 26.27 9.61
CA GLY A 841 61.88 26.87 10.31
C GLY A 841 62.28 28.26 9.79
N THR A 842 63.32 28.82 10.43
CA THR A 842 63.86 30.15 10.08
C THR A 842 65.14 30.01 9.26
N TYR A 843 65.18 30.69 8.10
CA TYR A 843 66.28 30.67 7.14
C TYR A 843 66.83 32.09 6.89
N THR A 844 68.08 32.20 6.46
CA THR A 844 68.69 33.50 6.16
C THR A 844 69.56 33.48 4.90
N ILE A 845 69.63 34.61 4.20
CA ILE A 845 70.45 34.83 3.01
C ILE A 845 71.10 36.22 3.07
N THR A 846 72.36 36.33 2.63
CA THR A 846 73.13 37.59 2.62
C THR A 846 73.19 38.18 1.22
N TYR A 847 73.04 39.50 1.11
CA TYR A 847 73.22 40.25 -0.13
C TYR A 847 74.23 41.40 0.03
N THR A 848 74.48 42.11 -1.06
CA THR A 848 75.47 43.18 -1.16
C THR A 848 75.01 44.15 -2.24
N ILE A 849 74.90 45.43 -1.89
CA ILE A 849 74.63 46.53 -2.83
C ILE A 849 75.90 47.35 -3.05
N CYS A 850 76.13 47.76 -4.29
CA CYS A 850 77.21 48.66 -4.70
C CYS A 850 76.66 49.85 -5.48
N GLU A 851 77.11 51.07 -5.20
CA GLU A 851 76.71 52.27 -5.95
C GLU A 851 77.03 52.10 -7.45
N ALA A 852 76.02 52.13 -8.32
CA ALA A 852 76.19 51.87 -9.75
C ALA A 852 77.12 52.90 -10.44
N ALA A 853 77.22 54.11 -9.90
CA ALA A 853 78.15 55.14 -10.33
C ALA A 853 79.59 54.96 -9.79
N ASN A 854 79.79 54.18 -8.71
CA ASN A 854 81.06 54.02 -8.01
C ASN A 854 81.18 52.64 -7.33
N LEU A 855 81.61 51.63 -8.09
CA LEU A 855 81.70 50.22 -7.66
C LEU A 855 82.79 49.93 -6.59
N GLU A 856 83.39 50.95 -5.96
CA GLU A 856 84.21 50.82 -4.75
C GLU A 856 83.45 51.25 -3.47
N ASN A 857 82.22 51.78 -3.61
CA ASN A 857 81.29 52.12 -2.53
C ASN A 857 80.18 51.06 -2.47
N CYS A 858 80.27 50.13 -1.51
CA CYS A 858 79.37 48.99 -1.35
C CYS A 858 79.14 48.67 0.13
N ASP A 859 77.98 48.10 0.46
CA ASP A 859 77.66 47.58 1.80
C ASP A 859 76.81 46.29 1.75
N THR A 860 76.62 45.61 2.89
CA THR A 860 76.10 44.22 2.96
C THR A 860 75.10 43.99 4.09
N ALA A 861 73.95 43.42 3.77
CA ALA A 861 72.87 43.10 4.72
C ALA A 861 72.32 41.67 4.56
N THR A 862 71.41 41.27 5.45
CA THR A 862 70.84 39.91 5.51
C THR A 862 69.32 39.89 5.57
N VAL A 863 68.72 39.00 4.79
CA VAL A 863 67.29 38.67 4.86
C VAL A 863 67.09 37.50 5.81
N THR A 864 66.05 37.58 6.63
CA THR A 864 65.52 36.47 7.44
C THR A 864 64.12 36.09 6.96
N VAL A 865 63.84 34.79 6.80
CA VAL A 865 62.50 34.27 6.44
C VAL A 865 62.09 33.19 7.44
N GLU A 866 60.91 33.33 8.03
CA GLU A 866 60.27 32.28 8.84
C GLU A 866 59.23 31.53 8.00
N VAL A 867 59.38 30.20 7.90
CA VAL A 867 58.51 29.30 7.12
C VAL A 867 57.69 28.44 8.08
N THR A 868 56.36 28.49 7.98
CA THR A 868 55.42 27.80 8.89
C THR A 868 54.61 26.71 8.20
N GLU A 869 54.10 25.74 8.97
CA GLU A 869 53.18 24.70 8.49
C GLU A 869 51.78 25.30 8.23
N GLY A 870 51.38 25.39 6.96
CA GLY A 870 50.03 25.78 6.55
C GLY A 870 48.98 24.73 6.92
N MET A 871 47.72 25.16 7.13
CA MET A 871 46.63 24.23 7.43
C MET A 871 46.38 23.28 6.24
N VAL A 872 46.22 21.99 6.56
CA VAL A 872 45.79 20.98 5.58
C VAL A 872 44.31 21.18 5.32
N ASN A 873 43.94 21.49 4.08
CA ASN A 873 42.55 21.47 3.64
C ASN A 873 41.97 20.06 3.84
N ILE A 874 40.78 19.95 4.42
CA ILE A 874 40.09 18.67 4.60
C ILE A 874 38.97 18.57 3.58
N ILE A 875 39.05 17.59 2.68
CA ILE A 875 37.94 17.18 1.82
C ILE A 875 37.27 15.98 2.50
N ASP A 876 35.94 15.98 2.56
CA ASP A 876 35.12 15.01 3.30
C ASP A 876 34.01 14.55 2.35
N ALA A 877 34.04 13.28 1.94
CA ALA A 877 33.13 12.71 0.94
C ALA A 877 32.03 11.84 1.59
N VAL A 878 30.77 12.01 1.18
CA VAL A 878 29.60 11.49 1.91
C VAL A 878 28.78 10.49 1.07
N ASP A 879 28.45 9.32 1.64
CA ASP A 879 27.69 8.26 0.93
C ASP A 879 26.27 8.73 0.52
N ASP A 880 25.99 8.74 -0.79
CA ASP A 880 24.69 9.10 -1.37
C ASP A 880 23.67 7.96 -1.38
N ALA A 881 22.39 8.32 -1.41
CA ALA A 881 21.29 7.39 -1.65
C ALA A 881 20.21 7.99 -2.57
N TYR A 882 19.89 7.31 -3.68
CA TYR A 882 18.82 7.69 -4.60
C TYR A 882 17.88 6.51 -4.90
N GLY A 883 16.62 6.83 -5.17
CA GLY A 883 15.67 5.92 -5.82
C GLY A 883 15.66 6.14 -7.34
N ALA A 884 15.40 5.08 -8.11
CA ALA A 884 15.23 5.14 -9.55
C ALA A 884 13.97 4.39 -9.98
N ASP A 885 12.96 5.15 -10.40
CA ASP A 885 11.69 4.71 -11.00
C ASP A 885 11.79 4.47 -12.51
N ALA A 886 12.88 4.93 -13.13
CA ALA A 886 13.12 4.85 -14.57
C ALA A 886 14.59 4.51 -14.90
N LEU A 887 14.79 3.84 -16.05
CA LEU A 887 16.14 3.59 -16.59
C LEU A 887 16.66 4.85 -17.31
N GLY A 888 17.69 5.47 -16.76
CA GLY A 888 18.36 6.62 -17.34
C GLY A 888 18.98 7.54 -16.29
N LEU A 889 19.05 8.84 -16.61
CA LEU A 889 19.48 9.88 -15.68
C LEU A 889 18.48 10.01 -14.52
N ILE A 890 18.95 9.91 -13.28
CA ILE A 890 18.11 10.10 -12.09
C ILE A 890 17.80 11.61 -11.95
N PRO A 891 16.52 12.03 -11.91
CA PRO A 891 16.17 13.45 -11.83
C PRO A 891 16.68 14.12 -10.55
N ASN A 892 17.44 15.21 -10.71
CA ASN A 892 18.03 15.99 -9.61
C ASN A 892 19.01 15.20 -8.71
N SER A 893 19.64 14.13 -9.21
CA SER A 893 20.82 13.58 -8.54
C SER A 893 22.05 14.44 -8.84
N ASP A 894 22.78 14.85 -7.81
CA ASP A 894 24.17 15.29 -7.86
C ASP A 894 24.90 14.69 -6.64
N VAL A 895 26.07 14.08 -6.85
CA VAL A 895 26.88 13.45 -5.80
C VAL A 895 27.72 14.47 -5.00
N LEU A 896 27.58 15.77 -5.29
CA LEU A 896 28.29 16.84 -4.58
C LEU A 896 27.40 17.64 -3.60
N ASP A 897 26.09 17.38 -3.58
CA ASP A 897 25.11 18.10 -2.74
C ASP A 897 25.37 17.97 -1.21
N ASN A 898 26.16 16.98 -0.79
CA ASN A 898 26.46 16.62 0.60
C ASN A 898 27.96 16.64 0.96
N ASP A 899 28.85 16.68 -0.03
CA ASP A 899 30.31 16.74 0.13
C ASP A 899 30.78 18.11 0.66
N THR A 900 31.91 18.14 1.39
CA THR A 900 32.51 19.41 1.84
C THR A 900 34.02 19.51 1.64
N LEU A 901 34.48 20.75 1.47
CA LEU A 901 35.88 21.17 1.55
C LEU A 901 36.01 22.19 2.67
N ASN A 902 36.76 21.85 3.71
CA ASN A 902 36.88 22.59 4.96
C ASN A 902 35.55 22.82 5.72
N GLY A 903 34.50 22.06 5.41
CA GLY A 903 33.17 22.21 5.98
C GLY A 903 32.23 23.14 5.22
N GLU A 904 32.67 23.71 4.09
CA GLU A 904 31.81 24.41 3.13
C GLU A 904 31.47 23.46 1.97
N SER A 905 30.29 23.60 1.35
CA SER A 905 29.83 22.77 0.23
C SER A 905 30.69 22.97 -1.03
N VAL A 906 30.94 21.88 -1.77
CA VAL A 906 31.83 21.87 -2.96
C VAL A 906 31.08 21.96 -4.28
N ASN A 907 31.71 22.60 -5.27
CA ASN A 907 31.23 22.63 -6.66
C ASN A 907 32.27 22.01 -7.60
N LEU A 908 31.86 21.73 -8.84
CA LEU A 908 32.73 21.17 -9.90
C LEU A 908 33.93 22.07 -10.32
N ASP A 909 33.96 23.34 -9.91
CA ASP A 909 35.13 24.22 -10.06
C ASP A 909 36.15 24.05 -8.91
N ASP A 910 35.71 23.54 -7.74
CA ASP A 910 36.52 23.35 -6.52
C ASP A 910 37.14 21.94 -6.43
N VAL A 911 36.50 20.93 -7.03
CA VAL A 911 36.91 19.51 -6.97
C VAL A 911 37.02 18.83 -8.34
N ILE A 912 37.94 17.87 -8.43
CA ILE A 912 38.09 16.93 -9.54
C ILE A 912 37.31 15.66 -9.19
N LEU A 913 36.05 15.59 -9.62
CA LEU A 913 35.23 14.39 -9.49
C LEU A 913 35.73 13.27 -10.42
N THR A 914 35.92 12.07 -9.88
CA THR A 914 36.26 10.87 -10.64
C THR A 914 35.46 9.65 -10.19
N SER A 915 35.07 8.81 -11.14
CA SER A 915 34.33 7.56 -10.91
C SER A 915 34.81 6.47 -11.86
N THR A 916 34.41 5.21 -11.60
CA THR A 916 34.53 4.13 -12.59
C THR A 916 33.15 3.51 -12.80
N PRO A 917 32.53 3.64 -13.98
CA PRO A 917 31.25 3.02 -14.30
C PRO A 917 31.22 1.52 -14.01
N THR A 918 30.08 1.04 -13.51
CA THR A 918 29.79 -0.40 -13.36
C THR A 918 29.10 -0.94 -14.63
N ASP A 919 28.57 -2.16 -14.59
CA ASP A 919 27.69 -2.66 -15.67
C ASP A 919 26.25 -2.08 -15.54
N GLU A 920 25.94 -1.38 -14.43
CA GLU A 920 24.61 -0.93 -14.03
C GLU A 920 24.49 0.59 -13.75
N LEU A 921 25.56 1.27 -13.36
CA LEU A 921 25.57 2.69 -12.96
C LEU A 921 26.73 3.49 -13.59
N ILE A 922 26.47 4.78 -13.86
CA ILE A 922 27.43 5.80 -14.31
C ILE A 922 27.24 7.04 -13.43
N ILE A 923 28.34 7.64 -12.95
CA ILE A 923 28.36 9.03 -12.48
C ILE A 923 28.95 9.88 -13.60
N ASN A 924 28.25 10.95 -13.98
CA ASN A 924 28.57 11.84 -15.08
C ASN A 924 29.63 12.90 -14.67
N GLN A 925 30.07 13.72 -15.63
CA GLN A 925 31.04 14.80 -15.37
C GLN A 925 30.42 16.04 -14.71
N ASP A 926 29.09 16.06 -14.57
CA ASP A 926 28.29 17.11 -13.96
C ASP A 926 27.66 16.65 -12.64
N GLY A 927 28.33 15.73 -11.93
CA GLY A 927 27.86 15.18 -10.65
C GLY A 927 26.73 14.15 -10.76
N SER A 928 25.94 14.20 -11.84
CA SER A 928 24.68 13.45 -11.93
C SER A 928 24.83 11.93 -12.12
N VAL A 929 23.84 11.16 -11.65
CA VAL A 929 23.84 9.69 -11.65
C VAL A 929 22.92 9.13 -12.73
N THR A 930 23.39 8.13 -13.47
CA THR A 930 22.66 7.48 -14.56
C THR A 930 22.63 5.96 -14.38
N VAL A 931 21.44 5.39 -14.35
CA VAL A 931 21.19 3.95 -14.42
C VAL A 931 21.34 3.46 -15.86
N ILE A 932 22.15 2.43 -16.08
CA ILE A 932 22.40 1.86 -17.41
C ILE A 932 21.16 1.10 -17.91
N PRO A 933 20.71 1.30 -19.17
CA PRO A 933 19.57 0.58 -19.71
C PRO A 933 19.76 -0.95 -19.71
N GLY A 934 18.86 -1.67 -19.04
CA GLY A 934 18.93 -3.12 -18.86
C GLY A 934 19.38 -3.56 -17.46
N THR A 935 19.73 -2.63 -16.58
CA THR A 935 19.75 -2.84 -15.12
C THR A 935 18.38 -3.36 -14.66
N LYS A 936 18.38 -4.23 -13.65
CA LYS A 936 17.17 -4.89 -13.12
C LYS A 936 16.68 -4.23 -11.84
N ASP A 937 15.51 -4.68 -11.38
CA ASP A 937 15.08 -4.55 -9.99
C ASP A 937 16.21 -4.90 -8.99
N GLY A 938 16.39 -4.07 -7.97
CA GLY A 938 17.37 -4.26 -6.89
C GLY A 938 18.22 -3.03 -6.56
N THR A 939 19.09 -3.16 -5.55
CA THR A 939 20.01 -2.11 -5.09
C THR A 939 21.42 -2.30 -5.65
N TYR A 940 21.97 -1.24 -6.22
CA TYR A 940 23.30 -1.19 -6.84
C TYR A 940 24.14 -0.09 -6.19
N THR A 941 25.47 -0.19 -6.28
CA THR A 941 26.38 0.82 -5.74
C THR A 941 27.52 1.16 -6.69
N ILE A 942 27.97 2.41 -6.65
CA ILE A 942 29.13 2.91 -7.40
C ILE A 942 29.95 3.86 -6.51
N SER A 943 31.25 3.64 -6.42
CA SER A 943 32.17 4.50 -5.67
C SER A 943 32.71 5.63 -6.54
N TYR A 944 32.78 6.84 -5.99
CA TYR A 944 33.49 7.97 -6.58
C TYR A 944 34.65 8.43 -5.70
N THR A 945 35.36 9.44 -6.18
CA THR A 945 36.50 10.07 -5.52
C THR A 945 36.51 11.53 -5.94
N ILE A 946 36.33 12.43 -4.98
CA ILE A 946 36.61 13.85 -5.17
C ILE A 946 38.04 14.13 -4.70
N CYS A 947 38.76 14.95 -5.48
CA CYS A 947 40.06 15.49 -5.11
C CYS A 947 40.00 17.00 -5.19
N GLU A 948 40.65 17.73 -4.27
CA GLU A 948 40.73 19.19 -4.32
C GLU A 948 41.39 19.65 -5.64
N ALA A 949 40.73 20.52 -6.41
CA ALA A 949 41.24 20.96 -7.71
C ALA A 949 42.54 21.77 -7.59
N SER A 950 42.74 22.44 -6.45
CA SER A 950 43.99 23.13 -6.08
C SER A 950 45.12 22.14 -5.71
N ASN A 951 44.77 20.99 -5.12
CA ASN A 951 45.70 20.02 -4.54
C ASN A 951 45.26 18.57 -4.80
N PRO A 952 45.54 17.99 -5.99
CA PRO A 952 45.04 16.65 -6.35
C PRO A 952 45.66 15.45 -5.61
N GLU A 953 46.41 15.65 -4.51
CA GLU A 953 46.75 14.59 -3.54
C GLU A 953 45.87 14.65 -2.27
N ASN A 954 45.04 15.68 -2.11
CA ASN A 954 43.96 15.77 -1.12
C ASN A 954 42.67 15.23 -1.74
N CYS A 955 42.29 14.00 -1.39
CA CYS A 955 41.13 13.32 -1.94
C CYS A 955 40.42 12.47 -0.88
N ASP A 956 39.11 12.29 -1.03
CA ASP A 956 38.32 11.33 -0.25
C ASP A 956 37.31 10.58 -1.14
N THR A 957 36.71 9.51 -0.63
CA THR A 957 35.94 8.52 -1.42
C THR A 957 34.64 8.06 -0.75
N ALA A 958 33.52 8.32 -1.41
CA ALA A 958 32.18 7.89 -1.00
C ALA A 958 31.53 6.91 -2.00
N ILE A 959 30.37 6.36 -1.60
CA ILE A 959 29.61 5.37 -2.34
C ILE A 959 28.18 5.87 -2.57
N VAL A 960 27.81 6.01 -3.84
CA VAL A 960 26.40 6.16 -4.23
C VAL A 960 25.70 4.81 -4.11
N THR A 961 24.54 4.81 -3.46
CA THR A 961 23.60 3.68 -3.44
C THR A 961 22.35 4.03 -4.24
N VAL A 962 22.00 3.21 -5.24
CA VAL A 962 20.77 3.37 -6.04
C VAL A 962 19.88 2.15 -5.87
N THR A 963 18.63 2.35 -5.44
CA THR A 963 17.59 1.31 -5.50
C THR A 963 16.75 1.51 -6.75
N VAL A 964 16.70 0.48 -7.60
CA VAL A 964 15.86 0.41 -8.79
C VAL A 964 14.67 -0.47 -8.46
N ASP A 965 13.47 0.09 -8.43
CA ASP A 965 12.24 -0.66 -8.14
C ASP A 965 11.56 -1.19 -9.41
N GLY A 966 10.61 -2.12 -9.24
CA GLY A 966 10.12 -2.97 -10.32
C GLY A 966 9.24 -2.26 -11.35
N ILE A 967 9.83 -1.77 -12.43
CA ILE A 967 9.12 -1.27 -13.61
C ILE A 967 8.42 -2.43 -14.34
N ASP A 968 7.09 -2.51 -14.26
CA ASP A 968 6.27 -3.32 -15.16
C ASP A 968 5.63 -2.45 -16.26
N ASP A 969 5.49 -3.02 -17.45
CA ASP A 969 5.00 -2.44 -18.72
C ASP A 969 5.26 -0.95 -19.04
N ASP A 970 6.43 -0.64 -19.63
CA ASP A 970 6.52 0.41 -20.67
C ASP A 970 6.78 -0.19 -22.06
N SER A 971 5.81 -0.90 -22.59
CA SER A 971 5.79 -1.32 -24.00
C SER A 971 5.47 -0.18 -24.98
N LYS A 972 5.15 1.02 -24.49
CA LYS A 972 4.43 2.08 -25.22
C LYS A 972 5.36 3.13 -25.84
N ILE A 973 4.90 3.76 -26.91
CA ILE A 973 5.48 5.01 -27.45
C ILE A 973 4.50 6.12 -27.12
N GLU A 974 4.96 7.18 -26.46
CA GLU A 974 4.09 8.25 -25.95
C GLU A 974 4.67 9.64 -26.21
N VAL A 975 3.85 10.53 -26.74
CA VAL A 975 4.21 11.92 -27.05
C VAL A 975 3.77 12.83 -25.92
N ASN A 976 4.69 13.60 -25.33
CA ASN A 976 4.36 14.58 -24.29
C ASN A 976 3.41 15.66 -24.86
N GLN A 977 2.26 15.86 -24.22
CA GLN A 977 1.21 16.76 -24.69
C GLN A 977 1.45 18.24 -24.31
N MET A 978 2.55 18.56 -23.61
CA MET A 978 2.92 19.92 -23.22
C MET A 978 4.32 20.33 -23.69
N LEU A 979 4.48 21.60 -24.06
CA LEU A 979 5.72 22.20 -24.54
C LEU A 979 5.87 23.63 -24.02
N THR A 980 7.00 23.95 -23.38
CA THR A 980 7.32 25.26 -22.80
C THR A 980 8.71 25.75 -23.24
N PRO A 981 8.86 26.31 -24.46
CA PRO A 981 10.15 26.80 -24.96
C PRO A 981 10.49 28.17 -24.36
N ASN A 982 10.85 28.19 -23.09
CA ASN A 982 11.15 29.38 -22.29
C ASN A 982 12.66 29.53 -21.94
N GLY A 983 13.46 28.45 -22.05
CA GLY A 983 14.87 28.42 -21.68
C GLY A 983 15.20 27.92 -20.26
N ASP A 984 14.25 27.33 -19.53
CA ASP A 984 14.49 26.71 -18.21
C ASP A 984 14.90 25.22 -18.26
N LEU A 985 15.10 24.68 -19.48
CA LEU A 985 15.41 23.28 -19.79
C LEU A 985 14.27 22.27 -19.55
N LYS A 986 13.11 22.68 -19.01
CA LYS A 986 11.96 21.81 -18.73
C LYS A 986 10.91 21.92 -19.84
N ASN A 987 10.80 20.86 -20.64
CA ASN A 987 9.95 20.79 -21.85
C ASN A 987 10.27 21.90 -22.90
N ASP A 988 11.52 22.36 -22.98
CA ASP A 988 12.00 23.33 -23.99
C ASP A 988 11.88 22.78 -25.45
N PHE A 989 11.84 21.45 -25.58
CA PHE A 989 11.51 20.72 -26.80
C PHE A 989 10.52 19.59 -26.51
N LEU A 990 9.81 19.11 -27.53
CA LEU A 990 8.83 18.05 -27.40
C LEU A 990 9.52 16.70 -27.13
N PHE A 991 9.34 16.14 -25.94
CA PHE A 991 9.87 14.83 -25.58
C PHE A 991 8.91 13.71 -26.01
N ILE A 992 9.45 12.59 -26.50
CA ILE A 992 8.69 11.38 -26.84
C ILE A 992 9.31 10.18 -26.11
N ARG A 993 8.52 9.48 -25.27
CA ARG A 993 8.94 8.26 -24.56
C ARG A 993 9.14 7.10 -25.53
N GLY A 994 10.09 6.22 -25.25
CA GLY A 994 10.44 5.05 -26.08
C GLY A 994 11.02 5.35 -27.48
N VAL A 995 11.44 6.60 -27.76
CA VAL A 995 11.86 7.02 -29.12
C VAL A 995 13.08 6.24 -29.66
N ASP A 996 13.88 5.64 -28.78
CA ASP A 996 15.01 4.77 -29.07
C ASP A 996 14.60 3.46 -29.78
N ARG A 997 13.38 2.96 -29.51
CA ARG A 997 12.79 1.77 -30.13
C ARG A 997 12.30 2.03 -31.57
N ILE A 998 12.39 3.26 -32.05
CA ILE A 998 11.85 3.71 -33.33
C ILE A 998 12.93 3.71 -34.42
N ARG A 999 12.80 2.77 -35.35
CA ARG A 999 13.69 2.61 -36.52
C ARG A 999 13.57 3.74 -37.54
N SER A 1000 12.38 4.30 -37.70
CA SER A 1000 12.11 5.46 -38.56
C SER A 1000 10.86 6.20 -38.10
N SER A 1001 10.81 7.53 -38.29
CA SER A 1001 9.63 8.32 -37.93
C SER A 1001 9.40 9.54 -38.82
N THR A 1002 8.19 10.06 -38.79
CA THR A 1002 7.81 11.35 -39.37
C THR A 1002 6.76 12.03 -38.49
N LEU A 1003 7.15 13.16 -37.87
CA LEU A 1003 6.30 14.00 -37.04
C LEU A 1003 5.81 15.21 -37.85
N GLN A 1004 4.50 15.45 -37.86
CA GLN A 1004 3.88 16.61 -38.48
C GLN A 1004 3.03 17.35 -37.45
N ILE A 1005 3.14 18.68 -37.36
CA ILE A 1005 2.36 19.48 -36.41
C ILE A 1005 1.59 20.56 -37.17
N PHE A 1006 0.31 20.70 -36.85
CA PHE A 1006 -0.67 21.55 -37.52
C PHE A 1006 -1.23 22.58 -36.54
N ASN A 1007 -1.42 23.81 -37.01
CA ASN A 1007 -2.16 24.82 -36.27
C ASN A 1007 -3.68 24.64 -36.42
N ARG A 1008 -4.47 25.39 -35.63
CA ARG A 1008 -5.95 25.41 -35.64
C ARG A 1008 -6.65 25.68 -37.00
N TRP A 1009 -5.90 25.97 -38.07
CA TRP A 1009 -6.41 26.12 -39.43
C TRP A 1009 -6.05 24.94 -40.35
N GLY A 1010 -5.49 23.85 -39.80
CA GLY A 1010 -5.04 22.69 -40.56
C GLY A 1010 -3.77 22.92 -41.39
N VAL A 1011 -3.02 23.98 -41.10
CA VAL A 1011 -1.76 24.28 -41.81
C VAL A 1011 -0.59 23.68 -41.05
N ALA A 1012 0.20 22.83 -41.71
CA ALA A 1012 1.41 22.25 -41.17
C ALA A 1012 2.45 23.34 -40.84
N VAL A 1013 2.77 23.48 -39.56
CA VAL A 1013 3.76 24.42 -39.02
C VAL A 1013 5.12 23.78 -38.78
N TYR A 1014 5.19 22.45 -38.68
CA TYR A 1014 6.41 21.64 -38.57
C TYR A 1014 6.24 20.32 -39.34
N GLU A 1015 7.34 19.83 -39.93
CA GLU A 1015 7.47 18.49 -40.53
C GLU A 1015 8.91 18.02 -40.26
N GLY A 1016 9.07 17.01 -39.40
CA GLY A 1016 10.35 16.43 -39.00
C GLY A 1016 10.41 14.93 -39.31
N LYS A 1017 11.61 14.35 -39.36
CA LYS A 1017 11.84 12.92 -39.63
C LYS A 1017 12.95 12.37 -38.76
N ASN A 1018 12.83 11.10 -38.38
CA ASN A 1018 13.74 10.41 -37.47
C ASN A 1018 13.96 11.24 -36.20
N TYR A 1019 12.85 11.55 -35.54
CA TYR A 1019 12.81 12.15 -34.21
C TYR A 1019 13.59 11.27 -33.23
N ASP A 1020 14.41 11.86 -32.37
CA ASP A 1020 15.40 11.16 -31.54
C ASP A 1020 15.62 11.79 -30.15
N ASN A 1021 14.77 12.75 -29.75
CA ASN A 1021 14.91 13.59 -28.54
C ASN A 1021 16.26 14.36 -28.39
N VAL A 1022 17.17 14.33 -29.37
CA VAL A 1022 18.53 14.90 -29.24
C VAL A 1022 18.91 15.82 -30.40
N ASN A 1023 18.87 15.34 -31.65
CA ASN A 1023 19.33 16.09 -32.82
C ASN A 1023 18.18 16.59 -33.71
N ASN A 1024 17.09 15.84 -33.77
CA ASN A 1024 15.94 16.05 -34.66
C ASN A 1024 14.67 16.45 -33.88
N VAL A 1025 14.82 17.33 -32.90
CA VAL A 1025 13.73 17.78 -32.01
C VAL A 1025 12.86 18.89 -32.59
N PHE A 1026 11.66 19.03 -32.03
CA PHE A 1026 10.76 20.16 -32.20
C PHE A 1026 10.85 21.12 -30.99
N ASP A 1027 11.51 22.25 -31.22
CA ASP A 1027 11.81 23.33 -30.27
C ASP A 1027 10.73 24.44 -30.28
N GLY A 1028 9.48 24.09 -30.60
CA GLY A 1028 8.39 25.05 -30.75
C GLY A 1028 8.53 26.04 -31.93
N ARG A 1029 9.58 25.95 -32.75
CA ARG A 1029 9.81 26.86 -33.90
C ARG A 1029 9.18 26.33 -35.19
N SER A 1030 8.61 27.23 -36.00
CA SER A 1030 7.97 26.82 -37.25
C SER A 1030 9.00 26.47 -38.34
N ARG A 1031 8.95 25.23 -38.84
CA ARG A 1031 9.82 24.72 -39.93
C ARG A 1031 9.04 24.24 -41.17
N GLY A 1032 7.71 24.38 -41.16
CA GLY A 1032 6.81 23.92 -42.22
C GLY A 1032 6.93 24.71 -43.54
N ARG A 1033 6.83 24.02 -44.68
CA ARG A 1033 7.01 24.57 -46.05
C ARG A 1033 6.08 25.74 -46.46
N SER A 1034 5.09 26.09 -45.65
CA SER A 1034 4.02 27.05 -45.99
C SER A 1034 3.88 28.21 -45.00
N SER A 1035 4.71 28.31 -43.95
CA SER A 1035 4.66 29.46 -43.03
C SER A 1035 5.40 30.67 -43.61
N LEU A 1036 4.91 31.87 -43.28
CA LEU A 1036 5.53 33.15 -43.67
C LEU A 1036 6.67 33.58 -42.73
N SER A 1037 6.83 32.85 -41.63
CA SER A 1037 7.79 33.06 -40.54
C SER A 1037 8.43 31.70 -40.24
N VAL A 1038 9.58 31.44 -40.86
CA VAL A 1038 10.35 30.20 -40.70
C VAL A 1038 11.42 30.44 -39.65
N ASN A 1039 11.59 29.50 -38.73
CA ASN A 1039 12.40 29.55 -37.52
C ASN A 1039 11.93 30.51 -36.41
N ASP A 1040 10.81 31.23 -36.59
CA ASP A 1040 10.15 31.92 -35.47
C ASP A 1040 9.46 30.90 -34.55
N TYR A 1041 9.53 31.13 -33.24
CA TYR A 1041 8.74 30.39 -32.26
C TYR A 1041 7.23 30.59 -32.49
N LEU A 1042 6.47 29.51 -32.37
CA LEU A 1042 5.02 29.54 -32.48
C LEU A 1042 4.36 30.38 -31.35
N PRO A 1043 3.19 30.99 -31.60
CA PRO A 1043 2.35 31.56 -30.54
C PRO A 1043 1.82 30.47 -29.61
N ALA A 1044 1.64 30.81 -28.33
CA ALA A 1044 1.02 29.91 -27.36
C ALA A 1044 -0.42 29.51 -27.78
N GLY A 1045 -0.83 28.29 -27.41
CA GLY A 1045 -2.11 27.70 -27.77
C GLY A 1045 -2.03 26.21 -28.13
N VAL A 1046 -3.19 25.63 -28.44
CA VAL A 1046 -3.33 24.22 -28.85
C VAL A 1046 -2.98 24.03 -30.33
N TYR A 1047 -2.18 23.01 -30.60
CA TYR A 1047 -1.83 22.49 -31.92
C TYR A 1047 -2.26 21.01 -31.99
N PHE A 1048 -2.24 20.42 -33.18
CA PHE A 1048 -2.53 19.00 -33.39
C PHE A 1048 -1.35 18.34 -34.08
N TYR A 1049 -0.89 17.17 -33.61
CA TYR A 1049 0.21 16.45 -34.25
C TYR A 1049 -0.26 15.16 -34.94
N ILE A 1050 0.58 14.64 -35.83
CA ILE A 1050 0.50 13.28 -36.36
C ILE A 1050 1.93 12.73 -36.35
N PHE A 1051 2.16 11.68 -35.56
CA PHE A 1051 3.44 10.99 -35.40
C PHE A 1051 3.33 9.60 -36.00
N ASN A 1052 4.00 9.39 -37.13
CA ASN A 1052 4.08 8.09 -37.80
C ASN A 1052 5.43 7.49 -37.45
N TYR A 1053 5.47 6.24 -36.97
CA TYR A 1053 6.71 5.59 -36.53
C TYR A 1053 6.76 4.09 -36.87
N GLU A 1054 7.96 3.54 -36.96
CA GLU A 1054 8.21 2.11 -37.21
C GLU A 1054 9.09 1.53 -36.11
N THR A 1055 8.65 0.44 -35.47
CA THR A 1055 9.43 -0.30 -34.45
C THR A 1055 9.89 -1.66 -35.02
N ASP A 1056 10.37 -2.56 -34.16
CA ASP A 1056 10.62 -3.95 -34.50
C ASP A 1056 9.33 -4.75 -34.80
N GLU A 1057 8.19 -4.30 -34.29
CA GLU A 1057 6.90 -5.01 -34.35
C GLU A 1057 6.02 -4.58 -35.53
N GLY A 1058 6.10 -3.31 -35.97
CA GLY A 1058 5.25 -2.80 -37.04
C GLY A 1058 5.41 -1.31 -37.33
N SER A 1059 4.48 -0.80 -38.16
CA SER A 1059 4.32 0.63 -38.45
C SER A 1059 3.06 1.15 -37.75
N PHE A 1060 3.19 2.23 -36.99
CA PHE A 1060 2.15 2.78 -36.13
C PHE A 1060 1.89 4.26 -36.45
N THR A 1061 0.77 4.79 -35.97
CA THR A 1061 0.42 6.21 -36.10
C THR A 1061 -0.29 6.67 -34.85
N ASP A 1062 0.26 7.70 -34.23
CA ASP A 1062 -0.31 8.42 -33.09
C ASP A 1062 -0.63 9.86 -33.50
N SER A 1063 -1.64 10.49 -32.89
CA SER A 1063 -2.09 11.84 -33.25
C SER A 1063 -3.06 12.46 -32.23
N GLU A 1064 -2.60 13.48 -31.51
CA GLU A 1064 -3.39 14.17 -30.47
C GLU A 1064 -3.11 15.69 -30.44
N TYR A 1065 -3.65 16.38 -29.42
CA TYR A 1065 -3.56 17.82 -29.22
C TYR A 1065 -2.43 18.20 -28.25
N ILE A 1066 -1.33 18.74 -28.79
CA ILE A 1066 -0.24 19.30 -28.00
C ILE A 1066 -0.50 20.78 -27.66
N TYR A 1067 -0.34 21.16 -26.39
CA TYR A 1067 -0.37 22.54 -25.94
C TYR A 1067 1.05 23.12 -25.93
N ILE A 1068 1.21 24.31 -26.54
CA ILE A 1068 2.45 25.08 -26.49
C ILE A 1068 2.21 26.33 -25.66
N SER A 1069 3.04 26.56 -24.63
CA SER A 1069 3.13 27.83 -23.91
C SER A 1069 4.52 28.45 -24.07
N ARG A 1070 4.74 29.61 -23.45
CA ARG A 1070 6.04 30.15 -23.04
C ARG A 1070 5.87 30.82 -21.68
#